data_AF-A0A9P6UAS4-F1
#
_entry.id   AF-A0A9P6UAS4-F1
#
_cell.length_a   1.000
_cell.length_b   1.000
_cell.length_c   1.000
_cell.angle_alpha   90.00
_cell.angle_beta   90.00
_cell.angle_gamma   90.00
#
_symmetry.space_group_name_H-M   'P 1'
#
loop_
_entity.id
_entity.type
_entity.pdbx_description
1 polymer ?
#
loop_
_entity_poly.entity_id
_entity_poly.type
_entity_poly.pdbx_seq_one_letter_code
_entity_poly.pdbx_strand_id
1 'polypeptide(L)'
;MSLRRKRIDFNVAFEEFKRDLVKMFNFSGTGAVSGLGMYQLVYDICTTVPKPFDERLYCSIADFLCEYAAGVRKVILSQDEVVPVYAMYWKKYSIATSYLNAICAYLNRLIVNERKGTGMGGKRPFVGQSNYRRQDIQAIWKEHVVMEIKHRKQNRIMHQIFECIRQDREGKQVNGTVIQEAILSLVALNAKTDQPLDLYIEEFETPYIAQTKGYYRLESNIKLSNCTISQYMESAIDRLAQEGIRNGRYCHPTSHARIIQECETQYILEHQSSIQSEFEKMIANERTEDCTMAYSLLSRVENGITPLLSTFEKYITTVGRDVILGLGASISKDPREYIERLIDLHSKYMQMCAKVFTNDAAFVAAVDKAFRTVVNDTATNSAARSPEVMARYTDTMLRKKQKTGLSESEIEERLARVVILFKYIDDKDLFQKFYSRVLAKRLIFDSSLSAEAEANMISRLKSACGVEYTSKLQRMFTDMTISSDLNAGFKEWLQGNELSNGVDFSILVLTAGSWPVNSSQPLEFQCPDELERSITNFTTFYDNRHSGRKLSWFWHWCRADVRVNYLDKRYELSLSLYQFAVLAVFNAGGSYTLAEIREQTKLVEFELIRVVRSLVEASLLIQTEPESTLSLSSVVRLNTSFSNKRTKLKISGGLQADTPQDTTATLKAVDEDRRLCIQASIVRIMKSRRVMSHMQLVQEVIEQCKTRFTPNVPMIKKCIEQLLDKQYIERAENSLDRYVYVT
;
A
#
# COMPACT_ATOMS: atom_id res chain seq x y z
N MET A 1 -66.29 26.17 -37.36
CA MET A 1 -66.42 24.74 -37.67
C MET A 1 -67.89 24.35 -37.57
N SER A 2 -68.49 23.80 -38.63
CA SER A 2 -69.85 23.25 -38.59
C SER A 2 -69.74 21.72 -38.45
N LEU A 3 -70.13 21.18 -37.29
CA LEU A 3 -70.14 19.75 -36.95
C LEU A 3 -71.28 18.96 -37.66
N ARG A 4 -71.65 19.34 -38.89
CA ARG A 4 -72.69 18.64 -39.66
C ARG A 4 -72.07 17.51 -40.47
N ARG A 5 -72.62 16.30 -40.33
CA ARG A 5 -72.23 15.13 -41.15
C ARG A 5 -72.47 15.43 -42.63
N LYS A 6 -71.44 15.35 -43.45
CA LYS A 6 -71.49 15.59 -44.91
C LYS A 6 -71.53 14.27 -45.66
N ARG A 7 -72.08 14.28 -46.88
CA ARG A 7 -71.96 13.17 -47.83
C ARG A 7 -70.73 13.42 -48.70
N ILE A 8 -69.76 12.51 -48.67
CA ILE A 8 -68.45 12.68 -49.32
C ILE A 8 -68.23 11.57 -50.34
N ASP A 9 -67.72 11.94 -51.52
CA ASP A 9 -67.11 11.00 -52.47
C ASP A 9 -65.67 10.74 -52.03
N PHE A 10 -65.39 9.49 -51.62
CA PHE A 10 -64.08 9.07 -51.14
C PHE A 10 -62.98 9.30 -52.18
N ASN A 11 -63.23 9.04 -53.47
CA ASN A 11 -62.18 9.09 -54.48
C ASN A 11 -61.70 10.53 -54.70
N VAL A 12 -62.63 11.48 -54.77
CA VAL A 12 -62.32 12.91 -54.92
C VAL A 12 -61.60 13.45 -53.69
N ALA A 13 -62.11 13.15 -52.50
CA ALA A 13 -61.53 13.60 -51.23
C ALA A 13 -60.14 12.98 -50.99
N PHE A 14 -59.95 11.71 -51.32
CA PHE A 14 -58.66 11.04 -51.17
C PHE A 14 -57.63 11.53 -52.20
N GLU A 15 -58.02 11.85 -53.45
CA GLU A 15 -57.11 12.46 -54.41
C GLU A 15 -56.64 13.87 -53.99
N GLU A 16 -57.52 14.66 -53.36
CA GLU A 16 -57.12 15.91 -52.72
C GLU A 16 -56.11 15.66 -51.59
N PHE A 17 -56.41 14.73 -50.68
CA PHE A 17 -55.52 14.36 -49.59
C PHE A 17 -54.17 13.82 -50.10
N LYS A 18 -54.18 12.97 -51.13
CA LYS A 18 -52.99 12.38 -51.76
C LYS A 18 -52.09 13.46 -52.38
N ARG A 19 -52.64 14.48 -53.04
CA ARG A 19 -51.85 15.61 -53.56
C ARG A 19 -51.11 16.35 -52.46
N ASP A 20 -51.74 16.55 -51.30
CA ASP A 20 -51.11 17.20 -50.16
C ASP A 20 -50.10 16.29 -49.46
N LEU A 21 -50.35 14.98 -49.39
CA LEU A 21 -49.35 14.00 -48.94
C LEU A 21 -48.10 14.01 -49.83
N VAL A 22 -48.25 14.05 -51.16
CA VAL A 22 -47.10 14.12 -52.09
C VAL A 22 -46.25 15.38 -51.82
N LYS A 23 -46.89 16.55 -51.67
CA LYS A 23 -46.21 17.81 -51.34
C LYS A 23 -45.48 17.71 -49.99
N MET A 24 -46.14 17.15 -48.98
CA MET A 24 -45.58 16.99 -47.63
C MET A 24 -44.36 16.05 -47.63
N PHE A 25 -44.45 14.86 -48.24
CA PHE A 25 -43.37 13.88 -48.27
C PHE A 25 -42.21 14.29 -49.18
N ASN A 26 -42.46 15.07 -50.24
CA ASN A 26 -41.41 15.62 -51.09
C ASN A 26 -40.81 16.93 -50.58
N PHE A 27 -41.40 17.54 -49.54
CA PHE A 27 -41.05 18.87 -49.05
C PHE A 27 -41.14 19.93 -50.17
N SER A 28 -42.13 19.81 -51.05
CA SER A 28 -42.38 20.72 -52.16
C SER A 28 -43.69 21.48 -51.97
N GLY A 29 -43.68 22.80 -52.15
CA GLY A 29 -44.88 23.63 -52.03
C GLY A 29 -45.48 23.70 -50.61
N THR A 30 -44.63 23.72 -49.57
CA THR A 30 -45.04 23.67 -48.16
C THR A 30 -45.94 24.82 -47.70
N GLY A 31 -45.87 25.99 -48.35
CA GLY A 31 -46.79 27.11 -48.09
C GLY A 31 -48.23 26.89 -48.59
N ALA A 32 -48.47 25.87 -49.42
CA ALA A 32 -49.78 25.56 -50.01
C ALA A 32 -50.51 24.39 -49.33
N VAL A 33 -49.91 23.77 -48.31
CA VAL A 33 -50.49 22.63 -47.58
C VAL A 33 -51.04 23.11 -46.24
N SER A 34 -52.35 23.06 -46.05
CA SER A 34 -52.99 23.42 -44.78
C SER A 34 -53.11 22.18 -43.89
N GLY A 35 -52.30 22.07 -42.83
CA GLY A 35 -52.39 20.96 -41.88
C GLY A 35 -53.76 20.85 -41.19
N LEU A 36 -54.41 21.99 -40.91
CA LEU A 36 -55.78 22.03 -40.40
C LEU A 36 -56.79 21.59 -41.46
N GLY A 37 -56.57 21.95 -42.72
CA GLY A 37 -57.38 21.50 -43.86
C GLY A 37 -57.31 19.99 -44.04
N MET A 38 -56.09 19.42 -44.01
CA MET A 38 -55.88 17.98 -44.07
C MET A 38 -56.53 17.25 -42.89
N TYR A 39 -56.42 17.79 -41.67
CA TYR A 39 -57.09 17.22 -40.48
C TYR A 39 -58.61 17.24 -40.63
N GLN A 40 -59.18 18.36 -41.10
CA GLN A 40 -60.62 18.48 -41.34
C GLN A 40 -61.09 17.50 -42.42
N LEU A 41 -60.29 17.31 -43.49
CA LEU A 41 -60.59 16.36 -44.55
C LEU A 41 -60.60 14.92 -44.03
N VAL A 42 -59.62 14.54 -43.19
CA VAL A 42 -59.61 13.24 -42.50
C VAL A 42 -60.84 13.08 -41.59
N TYR A 43 -61.20 14.10 -40.81
CA TYR A 43 -62.39 14.08 -39.96
C TYR A 43 -63.68 13.91 -40.78
N ASP A 44 -63.82 14.67 -41.86
CA ASP A 44 -64.96 14.65 -42.76
C ASP A 44 -65.10 13.24 -43.39
N ILE A 45 -64.02 12.64 -43.90
CA ILE A 45 -64.00 11.27 -44.45
C ILE A 45 -64.41 10.22 -43.40
N CYS A 46 -63.95 10.38 -42.16
CA CYS A 46 -64.24 9.46 -41.05
C CYS A 46 -65.64 9.66 -40.42
N THR A 47 -66.38 10.72 -40.78
CA THR A 47 -67.71 11.04 -40.21
C THR A 47 -68.83 11.12 -41.25
N THR A 48 -68.53 10.74 -42.50
CA THR A 48 -69.49 10.72 -43.62
C THR A 48 -70.66 9.75 -43.41
N VAL A 49 -71.80 10.03 -44.04
CA VAL A 49 -73.05 9.24 -44.00
C VAL A 49 -73.33 8.67 -45.40
N PRO A 50 -73.76 7.41 -45.58
CA PRO A 50 -74.31 6.48 -44.58
C PRO A 50 -73.29 5.62 -43.82
N LYS A 51 -72.07 5.42 -44.33
CA LYS A 51 -71.03 4.62 -43.68
C LYS A 51 -69.68 5.37 -43.73
N PRO A 52 -68.91 5.42 -42.62
CA PRO A 52 -67.56 6.00 -42.62
C PRO A 52 -66.60 5.21 -43.53
N PHE A 53 -65.57 5.88 -44.05
CA PHE A 53 -64.53 5.29 -44.88
C PHE A 53 -63.18 5.14 -44.13
N ASP A 54 -63.22 4.98 -42.82
CA ASP A 54 -62.06 4.85 -41.94
C ASP A 54 -61.11 3.70 -42.32
N GLU A 55 -61.61 2.48 -42.53
CA GLU A 55 -60.78 1.35 -42.98
C GLU A 55 -60.17 1.60 -44.36
N ARG A 56 -60.97 2.11 -45.30
CA ARG A 56 -60.55 2.39 -46.67
C ARG A 56 -59.49 3.49 -46.71
N LEU A 57 -59.67 4.55 -45.92
CA LEU A 57 -58.70 5.64 -45.76
C LEU A 57 -57.37 5.11 -45.21
N TYR A 58 -57.40 4.25 -44.19
CA TYR A 58 -56.20 3.64 -43.63
C TYR A 58 -55.42 2.83 -44.68
N CYS A 59 -56.10 1.95 -45.43
CA CYS A 59 -55.47 1.17 -46.49
C CYS A 59 -54.90 2.07 -47.60
N SER A 60 -55.64 3.09 -48.05
CA SER A 60 -55.15 3.98 -49.11
C SER A 60 -53.95 4.83 -48.66
N ILE A 61 -53.87 5.21 -47.39
CA ILE A 61 -52.67 5.85 -46.81
C ILE A 61 -51.49 4.88 -46.80
N ALA A 62 -51.71 3.63 -46.40
CA ALA A 62 -50.67 2.60 -46.40
C ALA A 62 -50.14 2.34 -47.83
N ASP A 63 -51.02 2.18 -48.82
CA ASP A 63 -50.66 1.99 -50.23
C ASP A 63 -49.81 3.16 -50.75
N PHE A 64 -50.22 4.40 -50.45
CA PHE A 64 -49.42 5.59 -50.79
C PHE A 64 -48.01 5.55 -50.19
N LEU A 65 -47.89 5.18 -48.91
CA LEU A 65 -46.60 5.10 -48.22
C LEU A 65 -45.71 3.99 -48.80
N CYS A 66 -46.30 2.85 -49.18
CA CYS A 66 -45.61 1.75 -49.86
C CYS A 66 -45.10 2.18 -51.24
N GLU A 67 -45.92 2.85 -52.05
CA GLU A 67 -45.53 3.41 -53.35
C GLU A 67 -44.39 4.43 -53.21
N TYR A 68 -44.52 5.34 -52.23
CA TYR A 68 -43.49 6.34 -51.95
C TYR A 68 -42.17 5.69 -51.52
N ALA A 69 -42.20 4.76 -50.56
CA ALA A 69 -41.03 4.04 -50.07
C ALA A 69 -40.34 3.24 -51.19
N ALA A 70 -41.12 2.58 -52.07
CA ALA A 70 -40.59 1.86 -53.22
C ALA A 70 -39.93 2.80 -54.24
N GLY A 71 -40.49 3.99 -54.47
CA GLY A 71 -39.91 5.03 -55.30
C GLY A 71 -38.58 5.54 -54.74
N VAL A 72 -38.56 5.90 -53.45
CA VAL A 72 -37.35 6.35 -52.75
C VAL A 72 -36.26 5.28 -52.75
N ARG A 73 -36.61 4.01 -52.53
CA ARG A 73 -35.65 2.90 -52.62
C ARG A 73 -34.95 2.84 -53.97
N LYS A 74 -35.68 3.03 -55.09
CA LYS A 74 -35.07 3.04 -56.43
C LYS A 74 -34.05 4.17 -56.58
N VAL A 75 -34.37 5.35 -56.03
CA VAL A 75 -33.46 6.51 -56.03
C VAL A 75 -32.22 6.26 -55.17
N ILE A 76 -32.38 5.67 -53.98
CA ILE A 76 -31.24 5.32 -53.12
C ILE A 76 -30.31 4.35 -53.85
N LEU A 77 -30.87 3.32 -54.50
CA LEU A 77 -30.09 2.28 -55.17
C LEU A 77 -29.42 2.76 -56.47
N SER A 78 -29.91 3.83 -57.10
CA SER A 78 -29.31 4.38 -58.33
C SER A 78 -28.07 5.24 -58.07
N GLN A 79 -27.74 5.51 -56.81
CA GLN A 79 -26.62 6.34 -56.42
C GLN A 79 -25.42 5.48 -56.05
N ASP A 80 -24.20 6.00 -56.24
CA ASP A 80 -22.97 5.33 -55.81
C ASP A 80 -22.81 5.39 -54.29
N GLU A 81 -23.05 6.57 -53.72
CA GLU A 81 -23.11 6.80 -52.28
C GLU A 81 -24.54 6.69 -51.77
N VAL A 82 -24.90 5.49 -51.27
CA VAL A 82 -26.26 5.20 -50.81
C VAL A 82 -26.56 5.79 -49.43
N VAL A 83 -25.57 5.93 -48.55
CA VAL A 83 -25.76 6.35 -47.14
C VAL A 83 -26.22 7.81 -47.00
N PRO A 84 -25.62 8.82 -47.68
CA PRO A 84 -26.10 10.20 -47.63
C PRO A 84 -27.52 10.36 -48.14
N VAL A 85 -27.83 9.66 -49.24
CA VAL A 85 -29.14 9.69 -49.88
C VAL A 85 -30.17 9.02 -48.98
N TYR A 86 -29.85 7.86 -48.41
CA TYR A 86 -30.69 7.17 -47.43
C TYR A 86 -30.98 8.04 -46.21
N ALA A 87 -29.96 8.61 -45.57
CA ALA A 87 -30.13 9.45 -44.38
C ALA A 87 -31.00 10.68 -44.65
N MET A 88 -30.79 11.34 -45.81
CA MET A 88 -31.61 12.47 -46.22
C MET A 88 -33.09 12.09 -46.37
N TYR A 89 -33.39 11.00 -47.09
CA TYR A 89 -34.77 10.58 -47.29
C TYR A 89 -35.40 10.00 -46.03
N TRP A 90 -34.64 9.30 -45.18
CA TRP A 90 -35.10 8.83 -43.88
C TRP A 90 -35.52 10.02 -43.00
N LYS A 91 -34.69 11.06 -42.92
CA LYS A 91 -35.00 12.27 -42.14
C LYS A 91 -36.28 12.95 -42.63
N LYS A 92 -36.41 13.10 -43.96
CA LYS A 92 -37.64 13.61 -44.58
C LYS A 92 -38.85 12.75 -44.24
N TYR A 93 -38.73 11.44 -44.39
CA TYR A 93 -39.79 10.48 -44.12
C TYR A 93 -40.21 10.49 -42.64
N SER A 94 -39.26 10.47 -41.71
CA SER A 94 -39.50 10.53 -40.26
C SER A 94 -40.26 11.80 -39.86
N ILE A 95 -39.88 12.96 -40.39
CA ILE A 95 -40.58 14.23 -40.15
C ILE A 95 -41.98 14.21 -40.77
N ALA A 96 -42.11 13.82 -42.04
CA ALA A 96 -43.39 13.80 -42.75
C ALA A 96 -44.39 12.81 -42.11
N THR A 97 -43.91 11.66 -41.63
CA THR A 97 -44.75 10.67 -40.94
C THR A 97 -45.17 11.11 -39.55
N SER A 98 -44.35 11.91 -38.84
CA SER A 98 -44.75 12.57 -37.60
C SER A 98 -45.92 13.55 -37.83
N TYR A 99 -45.84 14.39 -38.87
CA TYR A 99 -46.94 15.26 -39.26
C TYR A 99 -48.19 14.48 -39.70
N LEU A 100 -48.01 13.42 -40.50
CA LEU A 100 -49.10 12.54 -40.90
C LEU A 100 -49.81 11.93 -39.69
N ASN A 101 -49.05 11.49 -38.69
CA ASN A 101 -49.60 10.93 -37.47
C ASN A 101 -50.43 11.96 -36.67
N ALA A 102 -50.01 13.23 -36.66
CA ALA A 102 -50.78 14.32 -36.04
C ALA A 102 -52.06 14.65 -36.84
N ILE A 103 -51.98 14.72 -38.16
CA ILE A 103 -53.12 14.95 -39.07
C ILE A 103 -54.15 13.82 -38.94
N CYS A 104 -53.68 12.57 -38.83
CA CYS A 104 -54.53 11.40 -38.69
C CYS A 104 -54.94 11.09 -37.24
N ALA A 105 -54.76 12.01 -36.28
CA ALA A 105 -55.03 11.74 -34.87
C ALA A 105 -56.48 11.27 -34.60
N TYR A 106 -57.46 11.77 -35.36
CA TYR A 106 -58.85 11.30 -35.26
C TYR A 106 -59.00 9.86 -35.76
N LEU A 107 -58.48 9.55 -36.95
CA LEU A 107 -58.45 8.20 -37.52
C LEU A 107 -57.73 7.20 -36.60
N ASN A 108 -56.59 7.61 -36.03
CA ASN A 108 -55.82 6.80 -35.08
C ASN A 108 -56.65 6.42 -33.84
N ARG A 109 -57.45 7.35 -33.29
CA ARG A 109 -58.34 7.06 -32.15
C ARG A 109 -59.43 6.07 -32.49
N LEU A 110 -60.02 6.16 -33.68
CA LEU A 110 -61.05 5.22 -34.14
C LEU A 110 -60.49 3.79 -34.23
N ILE A 111 -59.33 3.63 -34.87
CA ILE A 111 -58.66 2.34 -35.05
C ILE A 111 -58.22 1.73 -33.71
N VAL A 112 -57.83 2.55 -32.72
CA VAL A 112 -57.46 2.09 -31.37
C VAL A 112 -58.68 1.67 -30.55
N ASN A 113 -59.81 2.38 -30.67
CA ASN A 113 -61.03 2.09 -29.89
C ASN A 113 -61.74 0.82 -30.37
N GLU A 114 -61.65 0.46 -31.65
CA GLU A 114 -62.10 -0.86 -32.14
C GLU A 114 -61.39 -2.04 -31.45
N ARG A 115 -60.17 -1.86 -30.91
CA ARG A 115 -59.45 -2.91 -30.17
C ARG A 115 -60.08 -3.28 -28.83
N LYS A 116 -60.88 -2.39 -28.23
CA LYS A 116 -61.46 -2.60 -26.88
C LYS A 116 -62.83 -3.28 -26.90
N GLY A 117 -63.46 -3.41 -28.07
CA GLY A 117 -64.84 -3.89 -28.21
C GLY A 117 -65.03 -5.41 -28.36
N THR A 118 -63.97 -6.18 -28.67
CA THR A 118 -64.07 -7.63 -28.90
C THR A 118 -63.35 -8.42 -27.81
N GLY A 119 -64.09 -8.73 -26.74
CA GLY A 119 -63.68 -9.71 -25.74
C GLY A 119 -63.67 -11.14 -26.33
N MET A 120 -62.71 -11.94 -25.88
CA MET A 120 -62.49 -13.38 -26.14
C MET A 120 -61.78 -13.78 -27.46
N GLY A 121 -60.54 -14.25 -27.30
CA GLY A 121 -60.07 -15.52 -27.88
C GLY A 121 -59.94 -15.71 -29.40
N GLY A 122 -60.17 -14.69 -30.22
CA GLY A 122 -60.12 -14.80 -31.69
C GLY A 122 -58.80 -14.30 -32.31
N LYS A 123 -58.29 -15.01 -33.32
CA LYS A 123 -57.18 -14.60 -34.20
C LYS A 123 -57.23 -13.09 -34.52
N ARG A 124 -56.07 -12.41 -34.43
CA ARG A 124 -55.88 -10.99 -34.79
C ARG A 124 -56.63 -10.68 -36.10
N PRO A 125 -57.66 -9.82 -36.11
CA PRO A 125 -58.40 -9.55 -37.34
C PRO A 125 -57.49 -8.79 -38.29
N PHE A 126 -57.18 -9.40 -39.43
CA PHE A 126 -56.72 -8.70 -40.62
C PHE A 126 -57.76 -7.63 -40.98
N VAL A 127 -57.31 -6.44 -41.41
CA VAL A 127 -58.19 -5.43 -42.00
C VAL A 127 -58.46 -5.86 -43.44
N GLY A 128 -59.51 -6.64 -43.67
CA GLY A 128 -59.89 -7.13 -45.01
C GLY A 128 -58.80 -7.94 -45.74
N GLN A 129 -58.97 -8.14 -47.05
CA GLN A 129 -58.04 -8.85 -47.96
C GLN A 129 -56.66 -8.18 -48.13
N SER A 130 -56.31 -7.20 -47.30
CA SER A 130 -55.05 -6.48 -47.40
C SER A 130 -53.98 -7.08 -46.48
N ASN A 131 -52.80 -7.37 -47.02
CA ASN A 131 -51.68 -8.03 -46.33
C ASN A 131 -51.03 -7.20 -45.21
N TYR A 132 -51.48 -5.97 -44.98
CA TYR A 132 -50.85 -5.09 -44.00
C TYR A 132 -51.37 -5.37 -42.60
N ARG A 133 -50.50 -5.90 -41.71
CA ARG A 133 -50.75 -5.83 -40.26
C ARG A 133 -51.00 -4.37 -39.90
N ARG A 134 -51.81 -4.09 -38.85
CA ARG A 134 -51.91 -2.77 -38.18
C ARG A 134 -50.55 -2.42 -37.52
N GLN A 135 -49.50 -2.34 -38.34
CA GLN A 135 -48.13 -2.00 -38.02
C GLN A 135 -47.96 -0.51 -38.31
N ASP A 136 -47.22 0.09 -37.40
CA ASP A 136 -46.84 1.49 -37.41
C ASP A 136 -46.29 1.94 -38.77
N ILE A 137 -46.52 3.20 -39.15
CA ILE A 137 -46.04 3.79 -40.41
C ILE A 137 -44.52 3.60 -40.59
N GLN A 138 -43.78 3.52 -39.49
CA GLN A 138 -42.34 3.21 -39.44
C GLN A 138 -42.00 1.80 -39.97
N ALA A 139 -42.90 0.82 -39.84
CA ALA A 139 -42.72 -0.53 -40.36
C ALA A 139 -42.70 -0.56 -41.90
N ILE A 140 -43.41 0.35 -42.57
CA ILE A 140 -43.43 0.45 -44.04
C ILE A 140 -42.02 0.78 -44.55
N TRP A 141 -41.34 1.74 -43.94
CA TRP A 141 -39.96 2.06 -44.30
C TRP A 141 -39.00 0.89 -44.01
N LYS A 142 -39.17 0.24 -42.85
CA LYS A 142 -38.38 -0.94 -42.49
C LYS A 142 -38.50 -2.02 -43.57
N GLU A 143 -39.71 -2.41 -43.94
CA GLU A 143 -39.96 -3.50 -44.88
C GLU A 143 -39.60 -3.14 -46.33
N HIS A 144 -40.09 -1.99 -46.83
CA HIS A 144 -39.97 -1.63 -48.24
C HIS A 144 -38.64 -0.99 -48.62
N VAL A 145 -37.89 -0.40 -47.67
CA VAL A 145 -36.58 0.22 -47.91
C VAL A 145 -35.47 -0.63 -47.29
N VAL A 146 -35.42 -0.74 -45.96
CA VAL A 146 -34.26 -1.34 -45.26
C VAL A 146 -34.14 -2.85 -45.55
N MET A 147 -35.20 -3.62 -45.30
CA MET A 147 -35.17 -5.08 -45.48
C MET A 147 -35.07 -5.47 -46.95
N GLU A 148 -35.70 -4.73 -47.85
CA GLU A 148 -35.58 -4.98 -49.29
C GLU A 148 -34.18 -4.67 -49.83
N ILE A 149 -33.51 -3.61 -49.35
CA ILE A 149 -32.09 -3.35 -49.69
C ILE A 149 -31.19 -4.44 -49.09
N LYS A 150 -31.47 -4.88 -47.86
CA LYS A 150 -30.78 -6.01 -47.23
C LYS A 150 -30.87 -7.27 -48.09
N HIS A 151 -32.09 -7.74 -48.39
CA HIS A 151 -32.33 -9.03 -49.05
C HIS A 151 -31.95 -9.03 -50.53
N ARG A 152 -32.22 -7.95 -51.28
CA ARG A 152 -32.04 -7.95 -52.74
C ARG A 152 -30.72 -7.37 -53.21
N LYS A 153 -29.98 -6.67 -52.34
CA LYS A 153 -28.79 -5.88 -52.71
C LYS A 153 -27.66 -6.00 -51.67
N GLN A 154 -27.53 -7.16 -51.03
CA GLN A 154 -26.42 -7.50 -50.12
C GLN A 154 -26.20 -6.47 -49.00
N ASN A 155 -27.26 -5.81 -48.55
CA ASN A 155 -27.18 -4.81 -47.49
C ASN A 155 -26.15 -3.68 -47.76
N ARG A 156 -26.17 -3.13 -48.98
CA ARG A 156 -25.27 -2.07 -49.45
C ARG A 156 -25.16 -0.87 -48.50
N ILE A 157 -26.24 -0.54 -47.75
CA ILE A 157 -26.22 0.51 -46.73
C ILE A 157 -25.23 0.17 -45.61
N MET A 158 -25.36 -1.00 -44.99
CA MET A 158 -24.45 -1.40 -43.91
C MET A 158 -23.01 -1.54 -44.38
N HIS A 159 -22.79 -2.12 -45.57
CA HIS A 159 -21.46 -2.23 -46.15
C HIS A 159 -20.78 -0.85 -46.30
N GLN A 160 -21.49 0.15 -46.83
CA GLN A 160 -20.94 1.49 -46.98
C GLN A 160 -20.76 2.19 -45.62
N ILE A 161 -21.68 2.01 -44.66
CA ILE A 161 -21.51 2.53 -43.29
C ILE A 161 -20.21 2.01 -42.68
N PHE A 162 -19.96 0.71 -42.75
CA PHE A 162 -18.75 0.11 -42.20
C PHE A 162 -17.48 0.56 -42.91
N GLU A 163 -17.52 0.70 -44.23
CA GLU A 163 -16.40 1.24 -45.00
C GLU A 163 -16.10 2.70 -44.62
N CYS A 164 -17.12 3.54 -44.42
CA CYS A 164 -16.93 4.89 -43.92
C CYS A 164 -16.30 4.92 -42.52
N ILE A 165 -16.71 4.03 -41.62
CA ILE A 165 -16.10 3.96 -40.27
C ILE A 165 -14.65 3.46 -40.36
N ARG A 166 -14.34 2.51 -41.26
CA ARG A 166 -12.95 2.08 -41.52
C ARG A 166 -12.09 3.25 -42.01
N GLN A 167 -12.61 4.04 -42.94
CA GLN A 167 -11.94 5.24 -43.46
C GLN A 167 -11.71 6.29 -42.37
N ASP A 168 -12.64 6.46 -41.44
CA ASP A 168 -12.50 7.32 -40.26
C ASP A 168 -11.39 6.83 -39.30
N ARG A 169 -11.20 5.51 -39.15
CA ARG A 169 -10.07 4.94 -38.39
C ARG A 169 -8.72 5.21 -39.05
N GLU A 170 -8.70 5.29 -40.38
CA GLU A 170 -7.56 5.66 -41.21
C GLU A 170 -7.32 7.18 -41.29
N GLY A 171 -8.16 7.99 -40.63
CA GLY A 171 -8.03 9.45 -40.59
C GLY A 171 -8.58 10.20 -41.81
N LYS A 172 -9.36 9.54 -42.66
CA LYS A 172 -10.05 10.19 -43.78
C LYS A 172 -11.27 10.95 -43.27
N GLN A 173 -11.58 12.10 -43.89
CA GLN A 173 -12.77 12.87 -43.52
C GLN A 173 -14.04 12.16 -43.98
N VAL A 174 -14.93 11.87 -43.03
CA VAL A 174 -16.26 11.33 -43.27
C VAL A 174 -17.34 12.20 -42.64
N ASN A 175 -18.51 12.25 -43.28
CA ASN A 175 -19.66 12.97 -42.74
C ASN A 175 -20.34 12.12 -41.64
N GLY A 176 -19.85 12.25 -40.42
CA GLY A 176 -20.35 11.43 -39.31
C GLY A 176 -21.80 11.69 -38.91
N THR A 177 -22.35 12.88 -39.20
CA THR A 177 -23.78 13.16 -38.91
C THR A 177 -24.70 12.31 -39.77
N VAL A 178 -24.31 12.10 -41.03
CA VAL A 178 -25.04 11.27 -41.99
C VAL A 178 -24.96 9.79 -41.61
N ILE A 179 -23.78 9.33 -41.20
CA ILE A 179 -23.57 7.96 -40.73
C ILE A 179 -24.41 7.69 -39.48
N GLN A 180 -24.35 8.59 -38.50
CA GLN A 180 -25.13 8.50 -37.27
C GLN A 180 -26.63 8.48 -37.55
N GLU A 181 -27.15 9.36 -38.42
CA GLU A 181 -28.57 9.38 -38.80
C GLU A 181 -28.99 8.04 -39.43
N ALA A 182 -28.15 7.47 -40.31
CA ALA A 182 -28.43 6.19 -40.92
C ALA A 182 -28.46 5.04 -39.90
N ILE A 183 -27.53 5.02 -38.94
CA ILE A 183 -27.47 4.02 -37.88
C ILE A 183 -28.65 4.14 -36.92
N LEU A 184 -28.92 5.35 -36.41
CA LEU A 184 -30.01 5.60 -35.45
C LEU A 184 -31.40 5.42 -36.08
N SER A 185 -31.51 5.47 -37.42
CA SER A 185 -32.74 5.07 -38.12
C SER A 185 -33.18 3.66 -37.76
N LEU A 186 -32.26 2.71 -37.54
CA LEU A 186 -32.59 1.33 -37.19
C LEU A 186 -33.29 1.22 -35.85
N VAL A 187 -32.89 2.05 -34.88
CA VAL A 187 -33.52 2.14 -33.56
C VAL A 187 -34.92 2.73 -33.70
N ALA A 188 -35.04 3.84 -34.43
CA ALA A 188 -36.32 4.50 -34.65
C ALA A 188 -37.32 3.61 -35.40
N LEU A 189 -36.87 2.78 -36.34
CA LEU A 189 -37.70 1.85 -37.10
C LEU A 189 -38.27 0.69 -36.28
N ASN A 190 -37.65 0.36 -35.15
CA ASN A 190 -38.13 -0.69 -34.25
C ASN A 190 -38.69 -0.13 -32.93
N ALA A 191 -38.74 1.19 -32.74
CA ALA A 191 -39.05 1.83 -31.47
C ALA A 191 -40.40 1.44 -30.83
N LYS A 192 -41.37 0.98 -31.63
CA LYS A 192 -42.71 0.57 -31.17
C LYS A 192 -42.91 -0.95 -31.09
N THR A 193 -41.87 -1.76 -31.25
CA THR A 193 -41.92 -3.21 -31.04
C THR A 193 -41.60 -3.56 -29.58
N ASP A 194 -41.87 -4.81 -29.19
CA ASP A 194 -41.51 -5.32 -27.85
C ASP A 194 -39.98 -5.33 -27.61
N GLN A 195 -39.19 -5.24 -28.69
CA GLN A 195 -37.73 -5.27 -28.66
C GLN A 195 -37.15 -4.12 -29.53
N PRO A 196 -37.10 -2.89 -28.99
CA PRO A 196 -36.85 -1.69 -29.78
C PRO A 196 -35.43 -1.57 -30.35
N LEU A 197 -34.47 -2.38 -29.86
CA LEU A 197 -33.08 -2.35 -30.31
C LEU A 197 -32.71 -3.51 -31.25
N ASP A 198 -33.54 -4.54 -31.41
CA ASP A 198 -33.14 -5.77 -32.12
C ASP A 198 -32.64 -5.51 -33.54
N LEU A 199 -33.35 -4.66 -34.30
CA LEU A 199 -32.92 -4.32 -35.66
C LEU A 199 -31.54 -3.65 -35.68
N TYR A 200 -31.26 -2.79 -34.70
CA TYR A 200 -29.96 -2.14 -34.55
C TYR A 200 -28.89 -3.14 -34.13
N ILE A 201 -29.22 -4.05 -33.21
CA ILE A 201 -28.29 -5.07 -32.71
C ILE A 201 -27.89 -6.02 -33.86
N GLU A 202 -28.88 -6.55 -34.58
CA GLU A 202 -28.68 -7.53 -35.65
C GLU A 202 -27.97 -6.94 -36.87
N GLU A 203 -28.37 -5.76 -37.34
CA GLU A 203 -27.87 -5.21 -38.61
C GLU A 203 -26.61 -4.38 -38.45
N PHE A 204 -26.43 -3.72 -37.30
CA PHE A 204 -25.30 -2.83 -37.07
C PHE A 204 -24.37 -3.33 -35.97
N GLU A 205 -24.84 -3.47 -34.73
CA GLU A 205 -23.95 -3.68 -33.58
C GLU A 205 -23.15 -4.97 -33.67
N THR A 206 -23.81 -6.11 -33.90
CA THR A 206 -23.13 -7.41 -33.96
C THR A 206 -22.10 -7.47 -35.10
N PRO A 207 -22.44 -7.07 -36.34
CA PRO A 207 -21.44 -6.98 -37.41
C PRO A 207 -20.35 -5.93 -37.13
N TYR A 208 -20.69 -4.79 -36.51
CA TYR A 208 -19.72 -3.74 -36.19
C TYR A 208 -18.67 -4.22 -35.19
N ILE A 209 -19.09 -4.91 -34.13
CA ILE A 209 -18.17 -5.50 -33.15
C ILE A 209 -17.25 -6.53 -33.84
N ALA A 210 -17.81 -7.39 -34.71
CA ALA A 210 -17.02 -8.38 -35.45
C ALA A 210 -15.97 -7.73 -36.38
N GLN A 211 -16.31 -6.64 -37.06
CA GLN A 211 -15.36 -5.90 -37.89
C GLN A 211 -14.32 -5.14 -37.06
N THR A 212 -14.74 -4.57 -35.93
CA THR A 212 -13.86 -3.88 -34.98
C THR A 212 -12.81 -4.85 -34.42
N LYS A 213 -13.24 -6.05 -34.04
CA LYS A 213 -12.36 -7.17 -33.68
C LYS A 213 -11.35 -7.47 -34.78
N GLY A 214 -11.82 -7.72 -36.00
CA GLY A 214 -10.94 -8.06 -37.13
C GLY A 214 -9.91 -6.98 -37.44
N TYR A 215 -10.34 -5.71 -37.45
CA TYR A 215 -9.49 -4.56 -37.69
C TYR A 215 -8.40 -4.41 -36.61
N TYR A 216 -8.79 -4.36 -35.34
CA TYR A 216 -7.83 -4.14 -34.25
C TYR A 216 -6.97 -5.35 -33.95
N ARG A 217 -7.43 -6.58 -34.24
CA ARG A 217 -6.56 -7.76 -34.20
C ARG A 217 -5.43 -7.65 -35.21
N LEU A 218 -5.71 -7.23 -36.44
CA LEU A 218 -4.68 -7.07 -37.46
C LEU A 218 -3.72 -5.92 -37.11
N GLU A 219 -4.27 -4.76 -36.76
CA GLU A 219 -3.47 -3.57 -36.44
C GLU A 219 -2.58 -3.79 -35.21
N SER A 220 -3.11 -4.35 -34.12
CA SER A 220 -2.34 -4.61 -32.89
C SER A 220 -1.17 -5.56 -33.14
N ASN A 221 -1.38 -6.64 -33.91
CA ASN A 221 -0.31 -7.59 -34.26
C ASN A 221 0.81 -6.92 -35.09
N ILE A 222 0.44 -6.12 -36.10
CA ILE A 222 1.41 -5.39 -36.93
C ILE A 222 2.18 -4.37 -36.10
N LYS A 223 1.50 -3.66 -35.19
CA LYS A 223 2.13 -2.67 -34.31
C LYS A 223 3.09 -3.35 -33.34
N LEU A 224 2.71 -4.48 -32.76
CA LEU A 224 3.56 -5.22 -31.83
C LEU A 224 4.80 -5.78 -32.52
N SER A 225 4.70 -6.23 -33.77
CA SER A 225 5.86 -6.78 -34.51
C SER A 225 6.84 -5.70 -34.98
N ASN A 226 6.36 -4.49 -35.23
CA ASN A 226 7.15 -3.45 -35.90
C ASN A 226 7.63 -2.33 -34.96
N CYS A 227 7.13 -2.28 -33.73
CA CYS A 227 7.43 -1.22 -32.77
C CYS A 227 7.96 -1.78 -31.45
N THR A 228 8.59 -0.91 -30.66
CA THR A 228 8.92 -1.24 -29.27
C THR A 228 7.66 -1.35 -28.40
N ILE A 229 7.73 -2.04 -27.27
CA ILE A 229 6.60 -2.14 -26.33
C ILE A 229 6.12 -0.76 -25.87
N SER A 230 7.03 0.21 -25.65
CA SER A 230 6.68 1.58 -25.29
C SER A 230 5.81 2.27 -26.35
N GLN A 231 6.25 2.23 -27.62
CA GLN A 231 5.50 2.80 -28.75
C GLN A 231 4.18 2.06 -29.00
N TYR A 232 4.16 0.75 -28.76
CA TYR A 232 2.95 -0.04 -28.83
C TYR A 232 1.92 0.42 -27.79
N MET A 233 2.33 0.60 -26.53
CA MET A 233 1.46 1.06 -25.46
C MET A 233 0.91 2.46 -25.73
N GLU A 234 1.74 3.39 -26.20
CA GLU A 234 1.30 4.73 -26.63
C GLU A 234 0.23 4.62 -27.72
N SER A 235 0.50 3.82 -28.76
CA SER A 235 -0.47 3.59 -29.83
C SER A 235 -1.75 2.92 -29.33
N ALA A 236 -1.68 2.03 -28.33
CA ALA A 236 -2.85 1.39 -27.74
C ALA A 236 -3.73 2.42 -26.99
N ILE A 237 -3.11 3.31 -26.20
CA ILE A 237 -3.80 4.38 -25.48
C ILE A 237 -4.50 5.32 -26.48
N ASP A 238 -3.79 5.77 -27.51
CA ASP A 238 -4.35 6.64 -28.54
C ASP A 238 -5.52 5.99 -29.27
N ARG A 239 -5.39 4.71 -29.64
CA ARG A 239 -6.45 3.99 -30.36
C ARG A 239 -7.68 3.76 -29.50
N LEU A 240 -7.52 3.44 -28.21
CA LEU A 240 -8.63 3.32 -27.28
C LEU A 240 -9.36 4.65 -27.09
N ALA A 241 -8.62 5.76 -26.95
CA ALA A 241 -9.21 7.10 -26.83
C ALA A 241 -9.98 7.49 -28.10
N GLN A 242 -9.38 7.28 -29.27
CA GLN A 242 -10.03 7.56 -30.56
C GLN A 242 -11.29 6.71 -30.74
N GLU A 243 -11.26 5.42 -30.40
CA GLU A 243 -12.43 4.57 -30.54
C GLU A 243 -13.54 4.95 -29.55
N GLY A 244 -13.18 5.41 -28.34
CA GLY A 244 -14.13 6.04 -27.41
C GLY A 244 -14.90 7.21 -28.05
N ILE A 245 -14.19 8.10 -28.75
CA ILE A 245 -14.80 9.23 -29.46
C ILE A 245 -15.68 8.75 -30.62
N ARG A 246 -15.21 7.79 -31.44
CA ARG A 246 -15.99 7.23 -32.57
C ARG A 246 -17.26 6.54 -32.10
N ASN A 247 -17.16 5.79 -31.01
CA ASN A 247 -18.27 5.08 -30.39
C ASN A 247 -19.36 6.07 -29.93
N GLY A 248 -18.97 7.15 -29.25
CA GLY A 248 -19.88 8.23 -28.85
C GLY A 248 -20.51 8.97 -30.04
N ARG A 249 -19.81 9.01 -31.19
CA ARG A 249 -20.30 9.67 -32.41
C ARG A 249 -21.31 8.82 -33.20
N TYR A 250 -21.09 7.52 -33.33
CA TYR A 250 -21.86 6.67 -34.24
C TYR A 250 -22.85 5.73 -33.56
N CYS A 251 -22.52 5.22 -32.38
CA CYS A 251 -23.21 4.07 -31.80
C CYS A 251 -24.25 4.49 -30.76
N HIS A 252 -25.28 3.65 -30.58
CA HIS A 252 -26.23 3.80 -29.49
C HIS A 252 -25.52 3.53 -28.15
N PRO A 253 -25.85 4.25 -27.04
CA PRO A 253 -25.16 4.11 -25.76
C PRO A 253 -25.07 2.68 -25.20
N THR A 254 -26.04 1.82 -25.51
CA THR A 254 -26.05 0.41 -25.08
C THR A 254 -24.92 -0.44 -25.68
N SER A 255 -24.30 0.03 -26.75
CA SER A 255 -23.19 -0.63 -27.42
C SER A 255 -21.84 -0.20 -26.91
N HIS A 256 -21.80 0.93 -26.19
CA HIS A 256 -20.54 1.61 -25.93
C HIS A 256 -19.56 0.72 -25.17
N ALA A 257 -20.01 0.10 -24.08
CA ALA A 257 -19.20 -0.79 -23.26
C ALA A 257 -18.68 -2.01 -24.04
N ARG A 258 -19.53 -2.67 -24.85
CA ARG A 258 -19.16 -3.88 -25.60
C ARG A 258 -18.11 -3.60 -26.67
N ILE A 259 -18.20 -2.46 -27.34
CA ILE A 259 -17.22 -2.05 -28.37
C ILE A 259 -15.86 -1.75 -27.72
N ILE A 260 -15.86 -0.99 -26.62
CA ILE A 260 -14.61 -0.67 -25.90
C ILE A 260 -13.96 -1.93 -25.34
N GLN A 261 -14.75 -2.84 -24.77
CA GLN A 261 -14.24 -4.12 -24.27
C GLN A 261 -13.59 -4.96 -25.38
N GLU A 262 -14.15 -4.97 -26.59
CA GLU A 262 -13.52 -5.67 -27.72
C GLU A 262 -12.19 -5.01 -28.12
N CYS A 263 -12.10 -3.67 -28.12
CA CYS A 263 -10.84 -2.96 -28.36
C CYS A 263 -9.79 -3.24 -27.27
N GLU A 264 -10.18 -3.22 -26.01
CA GLU A 264 -9.32 -3.56 -24.87
C GLU A 264 -8.86 -5.03 -24.95
N THR A 265 -9.73 -5.93 -25.43
CA THR A 265 -9.35 -7.32 -25.69
C THR A 265 -8.24 -7.42 -26.73
N GLN A 266 -8.40 -6.77 -27.88
CA GLN A 266 -7.42 -6.88 -28.98
C GLN A 266 -6.10 -6.14 -28.71
N TYR A 267 -6.11 -5.01 -27.99
CA TYR A 267 -4.90 -4.22 -27.70
C TYR A 267 -4.25 -4.52 -26.35
N ILE A 268 -4.97 -5.10 -25.40
CA ILE A 268 -4.45 -5.31 -24.04
C ILE A 268 -4.45 -6.78 -23.71
N LEU A 269 -5.61 -7.45 -23.72
CA LEU A 269 -5.72 -8.84 -23.24
C LEU A 269 -4.85 -9.82 -24.04
N GLU A 270 -4.88 -9.74 -25.37
CA GLU A 270 -4.13 -10.64 -26.27
C GLU A 270 -2.60 -10.45 -26.14
N HIS A 271 -2.15 -9.27 -25.71
CA HIS A 271 -0.73 -8.87 -25.71
C HIS A 271 -0.17 -8.56 -24.31
N GLN A 272 -0.95 -8.81 -23.26
CA GLN A 272 -0.61 -8.45 -21.88
C GLN A 272 0.72 -9.06 -21.41
N SER A 273 1.05 -10.29 -21.86
CA SER A 273 2.29 -10.97 -21.50
C SER A 273 3.53 -10.23 -22.00
N SER A 274 3.44 -9.62 -23.19
CA SER A 274 4.53 -8.83 -23.77
C SER A 274 4.77 -7.55 -22.98
N ILE A 275 3.70 -6.87 -22.53
CA ILE A 275 3.79 -5.71 -21.64
C ILE A 275 4.38 -6.11 -20.28
N GLN A 276 3.87 -7.19 -19.69
CA GLN A 276 4.29 -7.69 -18.37
C GLN A 276 5.77 -8.12 -18.36
N SER A 277 6.26 -8.76 -19.42
CA SER A 277 7.66 -9.22 -19.50
C SER A 277 8.68 -8.09 -19.61
N GLU A 278 8.28 -6.92 -20.13
CA GLU A 278 9.14 -5.74 -20.25
C GLU A 278 9.05 -4.83 -19.01
N PHE A 279 8.02 -4.99 -18.17
CA PHE A 279 7.76 -4.13 -17.01
C PHE A 279 8.91 -4.09 -16.01
N GLU A 280 9.57 -5.21 -15.72
CA GLU A 280 10.74 -5.24 -14.82
C GLU A 280 11.87 -4.34 -15.35
N LYS A 281 12.13 -4.35 -16.66
CA LYS A 281 13.13 -3.46 -17.29
C LYS A 281 12.69 -2.01 -17.29
N MET A 282 11.38 -1.73 -17.39
CA MET A 282 10.86 -0.36 -17.25
C MET A 282 11.16 0.21 -15.86
N ILE A 283 10.95 -0.60 -14.81
CA ILE A 283 11.28 -0.21 -13.43
C ILE A 283 12.79 -0.04 -13.28
N ALA A 284 13.59 -1.01 -13.76
CA ALA A 284 15.04 -1.00 -13.61
C ALA A 284 15.73 0.19 -14.29
N ASN A 285 15.23 0.59 -15.46
CA ASN A 285 15.75 1.73 -16.22
C ASN A 285 15.03 3.04 -15.89
N GLU A 286 14.21 3.08 -14.84
CA GLU A 286 13.48 4.28 -14.39
C GLU A 286 12.59 4.93 -15.46
N ARG A 287 12.04 4.13 -16.39
CA ARG A 287 11.12 4.59 -17.43
C ARG A 287 9.72 4.80 -16.84
N THR A 288 9.53 5.91 -16.13
CA THR A 288 8.29 6.20 -15.39
C THR A 288 7.06 6.37 -16.29
N GLU A 289 7.23 6.95 -17.47
CA GLU A 289 6.15 7.12 -18.46
C GLU A 289 5.66 5.75 -18.95
N ASP A 290 6.58 4.87 -19.33
CA ASP A 290 6.27 3.50 -19.74
C ASP A 290 5.57 2.71 -18.62
N CYS A 291 6.02 2.85 -17.38
CA CYS A 291 5.36 2.21 -16.24
C CYS A 291 3.92 2.74 -16.04
N THR A 292 3.70 4.04 -16.30
CA THR A 292 2.38 4.69 -16.18
C THR A 292 1.46 4.17 -17.28
N MET A 293 1.96 4.05 -18.51
CA MET A 293 1.22 3.47 -19.62
C MET A 293 0.85 2.01 -19.34
N ALA A 294 1.81 1.18 -18.90
CA ALA A 294 1.58 -0.22 -18.55
C ALA A 294 0.48 -0.37 -17.48
N TYR A 295 0.55 0.45 -16.41
CA TYR A 295 -0.48 0.48 -15.36
C TYR A 295 -1.84 0.93 -15.89
N SER A 296 -1.89 2.00 -16.69
CA SER A 296 -3.15 2.54 -17.25
C SER A 296 -3.86 1.59 -18.21
N LEU A 297 -3.10 0.75 -18.94
CA LEU A 297 -3.64 -0.25 -19.85
C LEU A 297 -4.08 -1.48 -19.07
N LEU A 298 -3.21 -2.05 -18.23
CA LEU A 298 -3.50 -3.31 -17.54
C LEU A 298 -4.52 -3.16 -16.39
N SER A 299 -4.76 -1.95 -15.90
CA SER A 299 -5.86 -1.66 -14.95
C SER A 299 -7.25 -1.76 -15.57
N ARG A 300 -7.36 -1.69 -16.91
CA ARG A 300 -8.63 -1.85 -17.64
C ARG A 300 -9.07 -3.29 -17.77
N VAL A 301 -8.16 -4.25 -17.54
CA VAL A 301 -8.40 -5.67 -17.72
C VAL A 301 -8.52 -6.34 -16.36
N GLU A 302 -9.48 -7.25 -16.24
CA GLU A 302 -9.66 -8.04 -15.03
C GLU A 302 -8.37 -8.81 -14.68
N ASN A 303 -7.90 -8.67 -13.44
CA ASN A 303 -6.64 -9.26 -12.95
C ASN A 303 -5.36 -8.84 -13.69
N GLY A 304 -5.39 -7.82 -14.57
CA GLY A 304 -4.23 -7.37 -15.33
C GLY A 304 -3.12 -6.74 -14.46
N ILE A 305 -3.48 -6.17 -13.31
CA ILE A 305 -2.53 -5.52 -12.37
C ILE A 305 -1.77 -6.55 -11.52
N THR A 306 -2.35 -7.72 -11.25
CA THR A 306 -1.77 -8.72 -10.32
C THR A 306 -0.35 -9.16 -10.71
N PRO A 307 -0.04 -9.44 -11.99
CA PRO A 307 1.33 -9.72 -12.42
C PRO A 307 2.29 -8.54 -12.23
N LEU A 308 1.83 -7.31 -12.45
CA LEU A 308 2.66 -6.11 -12.23
C LEU A 308 3.02 -5.96 -10.76
N LEU A 309 2.06 -6.15 -9.85
CA LEU A 309 2.30 -6.13 -8.41
C LEU A 309 3.33 -7.18 -7.99
N SER A 310 3.18 -8.42 -8.47
CA SER A 310 4.12 -9.49 -8.16
C SER A 310 5.52 -9.18 -8.67
N THR A 311 5.65 -8.65 -9.89
CA THR A 311 6.95 -8.25 -10.45
C THR A 311 7.55 -7.09 -9.67
N PHE A 312 6.76 -6.09 -9.30
CA PHE A 312 7.21 -4.93 -8.52
C PHE A 312 7.69 -5.32 -7.12
N GLU A 313 6.91 -6.11 -6.38
CA GLU A 313 7.29 -6.64 -5.06
C GLU A 313 8.61 -7.44 -5.13
N LYS A 314 8.70 -8.35 -6.11
CA LYS A 314 9.88 -9.19 -6.30
C LYS A 314 11.10 -8.35 -6.67
N TYR A 315 10.95 -7.39 -7.57
CA TYR A 315 12.03 -6.49 -8.00
C TYR A 315 12.59 -5.69 -6.82
N ILE A 316 11.72 -5.03 -6.03
CA ILE A 316 12.15 -4.27 -4.83
C ILE A 316 12.87 -5.18 -3.84
N THR A 317 12.36 -6.40 -3.64
CA THR A 317 12.99 -7.38 -2.73
C THR A 317 14.38 -7.76 -3.21
N THR A 318 14.57 -8.00 -4.50
CA THR A 318 15.88 -8.31 -5.10
C THR A 318 16.84 -7.13 -4.95
N VAL A 319 16.43 -5.91 -5.33
CA VAL A 319 17.26 -4.72 -5.19
C VAL A 319 17.65 -4.46 -3.74
N GLY A 320 16.70 -4.64 -2.80
CA GLY A 320 16.97 -4.53 -1.37
C GLY A 320 18.01 -5.55 -0.89
N ARG A 321 17.94 -6.80 -1.35
CA ARG A 321 18.95 -7.83 -1.04
C ARG A 321 20.31 -7.50 -1.63
N ASP A 322 20.36 -7.01 -2.86
CA ASP A 322 21.62 -6.62 -3.53
C ASP A 322 22.31 -5.47 -2.77
N VAL A 323 21.55 -4.50 -2.26
CA VAL A 323 22.07 -3.45 -1.37
C VAL A 323 22.70 -4.06 -0.11
N ILE A 324 22.02 -4.99 0.55
CA ILE A 324 22.51 -5.65 1.78
C ILE A 324 23.76 -6.50 1.51
N LEU A 325 23.81 -7.19 0.37
CA LEU A 325 24.96 -7.99 -0.06
C LEU A 325 26.16 -7.09 -0.39
N GLY A 326 25.94 -5.99 -1.11
CA GLY A 326 26.98 -5.03 -1.48
C GLY A 326 27.68 -4.39 -0.29
N LEU A 327 26.98 -4.22 0.84
CA LEU A 327 27.56 -3.71 2.08
C LEU A 327 28.39 -4.77 2.84
N GLY A 328 28.04 -6.06 2.73
CA GLY A 328 28.80 -7.16 3.34
C GLY A 328 29.08 -6.94 4.83
N ALA A 329 30.36 -7.00 5.23
CA ALA A 329 30.80 -6.83 6.62
C ALA A 329 30.85 -5.35 7.09
N SER A 330 30.66 -4.37 6.20
CA SER A 330 30.68 -2.95 6.58
C SER A 330 29.55 -2.60 7.54
N ILE A 331 28.40 -3.29 7.44
CA ILE A 331 27.21 -3.13 8.28
C ILE A 331 27.54 -3.26 9.78
N SER A 332 28.44 -4.19 10.13
CA SER A 332 28.88 -4.39 11.52
C SER A 332 29.76 -3.25 12.02
N LYS A 333 30.50 -2.59 11.12
CA LYS A 333 31.44 -1.50 11.46
C LYS A 333 30.74 -0.15 11.52
N ASP A 334 29.90 0.16 10.54
CA ASP A 334 29.13 1.39 10.48
C ASP A 334 27.66 1.09 10.12
N PRO A 335 26.73 1.26 11.07
CA PRO A 335 25.31 1.04 10.79
C PRO A 335 24.70 2.14 9.89
N ARG A 336 25.41 3.25 9.64
CA ARG A 336 24.88 4.41 8.91
C ARG A 336 24.52 4.08 7.47
N GLU A 337 25.46 3.54 6.70
CA GLU A 337 25.25 3.29 5.28
C GLU A 337 24.10 2.29 5.06
N TYR A 338 24.01 1.26 5.90
CA TYR A 338 22.91 0.29 5.86
C TYR A 338 21.53 0.95 6.03
N ILE A 339 21.37 1.76 7.07
CA ILE A 339 20.09 2.40 7.38
C ILE A 339 19.71 3.45 6.33
N GLU A 340 20.66 4.29 5.91
CA GLU A 340 20.40 5.37 4.96
C GLU A 340 20.07 4.84 3.58
N ARG A 341 20.81 3.83 3.08
CA ARG A 341 20.51 3.20 1.79
C ARG A 341 19.13 2.55 1.75
N LEU A 342 18.71 1.90 2.83
CA LEU A 342 17.37 1.28 2.90
C LEU A 342 16.25 2.33 2.99
N ILE A 343 16.46 3.43 3.71
CA ILE A 343 15.50 4.55 3.77
C ILE A 343 15.36 5.23 2.40
N ASP A 344 16.48 5.47 1.71
CA ASP A 344 16.48 6.09 0.39
C ASP A 344 15.78 5.18 -0.63
N LEU A 345 16.04 3.86 -0.56
CA LEU A 345 15.37 2.86 -1.38
C LEU A 345 13.85 2.84 -1.12
N HIS A 346 13.44 2.91 0.15
CA HIS A 346 12.03 2.98 0.53
C HIS A 346 11.36 4.22 -0.04
N SER A 347 12.00 5.38 0.15
CA SER A 347 11.51 6.66 -0.34
C SER A 347 11.38 6.68 -1.86
N LYS A 348 12.36 6.09 -2.58
CA LYS A 348 12.34 5.96 -4.04
C LYS A 348 11.09 5.23 -4.53
N TYR A 349 10.80 4.04 -4.00
CA TYR A 349 9.66 3.25 -4.47
C TYR A 349 8.31 3.76 -3.97
N MET A 350 8.25 4.40 -2.80
CA MET A 350 7.05 5.11 -2.37
C MET A 350 6.73 6.31 -3.28
N GLN A 351 7.75 7.08 -3.69
CA GLN A 351 7.57 8.16 -4.67
C GLN A 351 7.15 7.62 -6.04
N MET A 352 7.68 6.46 -6.46
CA MET A 352 7.23 5.79 -7.68
C MET A 352 5.76 5.40 -7.60
N CYS A 353 5.29 4.87 -6.45
CA CYS A 353 3.86 4.58 -6.25
C CYS A 353 2.98 5.84 -6.40
N ALA A 354 3.42 6.96 -5.86
CA ALA A 354 2.70 8.23 -5.98
C ALA A 354 2.66 8.75 -7.42
N LYS A 355 3.79 8.71 -8.14
CA LYS A 355 3.93 9.29 -9.49
C LYS A 355 3.34 8.41 -10.60
N VAL A 356 3.54 7.10 -10.52
CA VAL A 356 3.24 6.16 -11.62
C VAL A 356 1.92 5.43 -11.39
N PHE A 357 1.67 4.97 -10.16
CA PHE A 357 0.52 4.12 -9.83
C PHE A 357 -0.60 4.90 -9.15
N THR A 358 -0.62 6.24 -9.25
CA THR A 358 -1.65 7.10 -8.65
C THR A 358 -1.88 6.84 -7.15
N ASN A 359 -0.84 6.42 -6.43
CA ASN A 359 -0.90 6.01 -5.03
C ASN A 359 -1.87 4.84 -4.76
N ASP A 360 -1.94 3.88 -5.68
CA ASP A 360 -2.69 2.63 -5.52
C ASP A 360 -2.25 1.88 -4.25
N ALA A 361 -3.23 1.56 -3.39
CA ALA A 361 -3.01 0.91 -2.10
C ALA A 361 -2.34 -0.48 -2.23
N ALA A 362 -2.60 -1.21 -3.32
CA ALA A 362 -1.98 -2.51 -3.56
C ALA A 362 -0.49 -2.38 -3.86
N PHE A 363 -0.07 -1.35 -4.61
CA PHE A 363 1.34 -1.08 -4.87
C PHE A 363 2.06 -0.59 -3.61
N VAL A 364 1.41 0.26 -2.80
CA VAL A 364 1.95 0.66 -1.48
C VAL A 364 2.12 -0.55 -0.57
N ALA A 365 1.13 -1.45 -0.53
CA ALA A 365 1.21 -2.69 0.24
C ALA A 365 2.32 -3.63 -0.29
N ALA A 366 2.57 -3.64 -1.60
CA ALA A 366 3.67 -4.40 -2.20
C ALA A 366 5.04 -3.84 -1.76
N VAL A 367 5.22 -2.51 -1.70
CA VAL A 367 6.42 -1.90 -1.11
C VAL A 367 6.57 -2.31 0.36
N ASP A 368 5.51 -2.17 1.16
CA ASP A 368 5.53 -2.56 2.57
C ASP A 368 5.92 -4.02 2.78
N LYS A 369 5.39 -4.93 1.95
CA LYS A 369 5.68 -6.37 2.01
C LYS A 369 7.11 -6.68 1.57
N ALA A 370 7.61 -6.02 0.52
CA ALA A 370 8.99 -6.15 0.09
C ALA A 370 9.95 -5.67 1.20
N PHE A 371 9.70 -4.52 1.84
CA PHE A 371 10.53 -4.02 2.92
C PHE A 371 10.46 -4.86 4.19
N ARG A 372 9.30 -5.41 4.56
CA ARG A 372 9.21 -6.43 5.63
C ARG A 372 10.07 -7.65 5.32
N THR A 373 10.09 -8.09 4.07
CA THR A 373 10.93 -9.23 3.66
C THR A 373 12.41 -8.88 3.77
N VAL A 374 12.83 -7.74 3.20
CA VAL A 374 14.23 -7.30 3.18
C VAL A 374 14.79 -7.02 4.58
N VAL A 375 14.03 -6.31 5.42
CA VAL A 375 14.47 -5.92 6.78
C VAL A 375 14.58 -7.12 7.72
N ASN A 376 13.77 -8.16 7.53
CA ASN A 376 13.82 -9.37 8.37
C ASN A 376 14.65 -10.51 7.75
N ASP A 377 15.29 -10.29 6.59
CA ASP A 377 16.12 -11.29 5.92
C ASP A 377 17.53 -11.36 6.53
N THR A 378 17.67 -12.21 7.55
CA THR A 378 18.97 -12.50 8.17
C THR A 378 19.79 -13.55 7.41
N ALA A 379 19.22 -14.20 6.38
CA ALA A 379 19.89 -15.25 5.61
C ALA A 379 20.80 -14.67 4.54
N THR A 380 20.39 -13.56 3.92
CA THR A 380 21.16 -12.84 2.89
C THR A 380 22.48 -12.29 3.45
N ASN A 381 22.47 -11.76 4.69
CA ASN A 381 23.70 -11.30 5.35
C ASN A 381 23.57 -11.43 6.88
N SER A 382 24.41 -12.27 7.49
CA SER A 382 24.41 -12.50 8.94
C SER A 382 24.81 -11.26 9.77
N ALA A 383 25.48 -10.27 9.17
CA ALA A 383 25.79 -8.98 9.77
C ALA A 383 24.57 -8.02 9.78
N ALA A 384 23.57 -8.25 8.93
CA ALA A 384 22.38 -7.42 8.77
C ALA A 384 21.28 -7.79 9.78
N ARG A 385 21.64 -7.88 11.07
CA ARG A 385 20.63 -8.01 12.14
C ARG A 385 19.95 -6.66 12.36
N SER A 386 18.96 -6.36 11.55
CA SER A 386 18.28 -5.07 11.51
C SER A 386 17.90 -4.49 12.87
N PRO A 387 17.34 -5.27 13.84
CA PRO A 387 17.03 -4.74 15.16
C PRO A 387 18.25 -4.25 15.93
N GLU A 388 19.37 -4.98 15.86
CA GLU A 388 20.64 -4.61 16.51
C GLU A 388 21.28 -3.40 15.80
N VAL A 389 21.35 -3.44 14.47
CA VAL A 389 21.95 -2.38 13.64
C VAL A 389 21.20 -1.05 13.83
N MET A 390 19.86 -1.06 13.83
CA MET A 390 19.04 0.12 14.10
C MET A 390 19.25 0.67 15.51
N ALA A 391 19.37 -0.19 16.53
CA ALA A 391 19.65 0.25 17.89
C ALA A 391 21.01 0.94 17.99
N ARG A 392 22.05 0.41 17.32
CA ARG A 392 23.39 1.04 17.25
C ARG A 392 23.37 2.35 16.46
N TYR A 393 22.64 2.42 15.35
CA TYR A 393 22.48 3.66 14.58
C TYR A 393 21.83 4.75 15.45
N THR A 394 20.76 4.40 16.15
CA THR A 394 20.06 5.32 17.05
C THR A 394 20.96 5.78 18.20
N ASP A 395 21.74 4.86 18.80
CA ASP A 395 22.73 5.20 19.83
C ASP A 395 23.80 6.16 19.30
N THR A 396 24.25 5.94 18.07
CA THR A 396 25.24 6.78 17.40
C THR A 396 24.72 8.22 17.26
N MET A 397 23.48 8.39 16.78
CA MET A 397 22.85 9.70 16.60
C MET A 397 22.57 10.44 17.92
N LEU A 398 22.39 9.72 19.03
CA LEU A 398 22.02 10.28 20.34
C LEU A 398 23.21 10.52 21.28
N ARG A 399 24.47 10.42 20.83
CA ARG A 399 25.67 10.63 21.68
C ARG A 399 26.30 12.03 21.53
N LYS A 400 26.66 12.68 22.66
CA LYS A 400 27.37 13.99 22.71
C LYS A 400 28.66 14.04 21.89
N LYS A 401 29.35 12.90 21.77
CA LYS A 401 30.74 12.83 21.27
C LYS A 401 30.86 12.84 19.76
N GLN A 402 29.77 12.82 19.01
CA GLN A 402 29.85 12.85 17.56
C GLN A 402 29.87 14.29 17.06
N LYS A 403 31.02 14.70 16.52
CA LYS A 403 31.05 15.71 15.47
C LYS A 403 30.45 15.07 14.21
N THR A 404 29.16 14.76 14.22
CA THR A 404 28.43 14.37 12.99
C THR A 404 28.39 15.53 12.00
N GLY A 405 28.59 16.76 12.48
CA GLY A 405 28.42 17.97 11.68
C GLY A 405 26.95 18.25 11.36
N LEU A 406 26.03 17.47 11.92
CA LEU A 406 24.59 17.57 11.71
C LEU A 406 23.95 18.50 12.74
N SER A 407 22.99 19.28 12.30
CA SER A 407 22.10 20.07 13.14
C SER A 407 21.13 19.18 13.93
N GLU A 408 20.56 19.71 15.01
CA GLU A 408 19.55 18.99 15.81
C GLU A 408 18.33 18.59 14.96
N SER A 409 17.93 19.46 14.02
CA SER A 409 16.84 19.19 13.08
C SER A 409 17.13 18.00 12.16
N GLU A 410 18.36 17.88 11.63
CA GLU A 410 18.75 16.76 10.77
C GLU A 410 18.83 15.45 11.56
N ILE A 411 19.26 15.50 12.81
CA ILE A 411 19.26 14.34 13.71
C ILE A 411 17.83 13.88 13.96
N GLU A 412 16.92 14.80 14.26
CA GLU A 412 15.51 14.46 14.47
C GLU A 412 14.87 13.87 13.21
N GLU A 413 15.17 14.42 12.03
CA GLU A 413 14.68 13.89 10.77
C GLU A 413 15.18 12.45 10.53
N ARG A 414 16.48 12.19 10.75
CA ARG A 414 17.04 10.83 10.62
C ARG A 414 16.40 9.86 11.60
N LEU A 415 16.20 10.26 12.86
CA LEU A 415 15.50 9.46 13.86
C LEU A 415 14.05 9.16 13.45
N ALA A 416 13.35 10.13 12.85
CA ALA A 416 12.00 9.92 12.32
C ALA A 416 11.99 8.87 11.20
N ARG A 417 12.98 8.91 10.29
CA ARG A 417 13.10 7.93 9.20
C ARG A 417 13.45 6.53 9.70
N VAL A 418 14.26 6.39 10.76
CA VAL A 418 14.52 5.07 11.41
C VAL A 418 13.23 4.43 11.90
N VAL A 419 12.29 5.22 12.43
CA VAL A 419 11.00 4.71 12.91
C VAL A 419 10.14 4.15 11.77
N ILE A 420 10.34 4.59 10.53
CA ILE A 420 9.69 4.01 9.35
C ILE A 420 10.17 2.56 9.16
N LEU A 421 11.49 2.34 9.11
CA LEU A 421 12.04 0.98 8.98
C LEU A 421 11.71 0.09 10.18
N PHE A 422 11.67 0.67 11.39
CA PHE A 422 11.30 -0.05 12.61
C PHE A 422 9.89 -0.68 12.54
N LYS A 423 8.94 -0.07 11.82
CA LYS A 423 7.59 -0.66 11.63
C LYS A 423 7.61 -1.98 10.85
N TYR A 424 8.64 -2.18 10.03
CA TYR A 424 8.83 -3.40 9.24
C TYR A 424 9.57 -4.51 9.99
N ILE A 425 10.16 -4.22 11.16
CA ILE A 425 10.78 -5.23 12.00
C ILE A 425 9.72 -6.13 12.65
N ASP A 426 9.90 -7.43 12.54
CA ASP A 426 9.10 -8.43 13.24
C ASP A 426 9.55 -8.56 14.71
N ASP A 427 10.86 -8.73 14.92
CA ASP A 427 11.49 -8.93 16.23
C ASP A 427 11.78 -7.61 16.96
N LYS A 428 10.71 -6.90 17.34
CA LYS A 428 10.80 -5.58 18.01
C LYS A 428 11.34 -5.68 19.43
N ASP A 429 11.15 -6.81 20.11
CA ASP A 429 11.73 -7.09 21.43
C ASP A 429 13.26 -7.11 21.40
N LEU A 430 13.86 -7.61 20.31
CA LEU A 430 15.30 -7.62 20.11
C LEU A 430 15.84 -6.20 20.01
N PHE A 431 15.20 -5.35 19.20
CA PHE A 431 15.51 -3.91 19.14
C PHE A 431 15.40 -3.29 20.52
N GLN A 432 14.31 -3.55 21.26
CA GLN A 432 14.06 -3.00 22.59
C GLN A 432 15.21 -3.32 23.55
N LYS A 433 15.67 -4.58 23.57
CA LYS A 433 16.72 -5.04 24.49
C LYS A 433 18.06 -4.38 24.17
N PHE A 434 18.44 -4.35 22.90
CA PHE A 434 19.66 -3.65 22.46
C PHE A 434 19.57 -2.16 22.75
N TYR A 435 18.45 -1.51 22.39
CA TYR A 435 18.22 -0.09 22.62
C TYR A 435 18.24 0.28 24.11
N SER A 436 17.60 -0.52 24.96
CA SER A 436 17.60 -0.33 26.42
C SER A 436 19.03 -0.40 26.99
N ARG A 437 19.84 -1.35 26.51
CA ARG A 437 21.23 -1.53 26.95
C ARG A 437 22.11 -0.32 26.61
N VAL A 438 22.01 0.17 25.39
CA VAL A 438 22.77 1.37 24.97
C VAL A 438 22.23 2.65 25.61
N LEU A 439 20.91 2.78 25.81
CA LEU A 439 20.30 3.87 26.56
C LEU A 439 20.80 3.90 28.02
N ALA A 440 20.88 2.73 28.68
CA ALA A 440 21.40 2.64 30.05
C ALA A 440 22.82 3.18 30.15
N LYS A 441 23.70 2.80 29.20
CA LYS A 441 25.05 3.37 29.08
C LYS A 441 25.01 4.88 28.86
N ARG A 442 24.14 5.38 27.98
CA ARG A 442 24.06 6.82 27.71
C ARG A 442 23.64 7.63 28.94
N LEU A 443 22.64 7.15 29.68
CA LEU A 443 22.14 7.79 30.90
C LEU A 443 23.15 7.72 32.05
N ILE A 444 23.69 6.54 32.36
CA ILE A 444 24.63 6.35 33.48
C ILE A 444 25.92 7.15 33.28
N PHE A 445 26.44 7.18 32.04
CA PHE A 445 27.69 7.89 31.74
C PHE A 445 27.50 9.33 31.27
N ASP A 446 26.27 9.86 31.34
CA ASP A 446 25.88 11.20 30.89
C ASP A 446 26.47 11.54 29.49
N SER A 447 26.25 10.62 28.55
CA SER A 447 26.74 10.73 27.17
C SER A 447 25.67 10.96 26.12
N SER A 448 24.41 11.15 26.54
CA SER A 448 23.29 11.54 25.68
C SER A 448 23.43 12.96 25.15
N LEU A 449 23.16 13.17 23.86
CA LEU A 449 23.22 14.47 23.18
C LEU A 449 22.32 15.51 23.87
N SER A 450 21.05 15.16 24.06
CA SER A 450 20.04 15.97 24.73
C SER A 450 19.02 15.06 25.41
N ALA A 451 18.54 15.45 26.59
CA ALA A 451 17.45 14.75 27.28
C ALA A 451 16.14 14.80 26.48
N GLU A 452 15.90 15.90 25.76
CA GLU A 452 14.72 16.08 24.92
C GLU A 452 14.74 15.13 23.71
N ALA A 453 15.89 15.00 23.05
CA ALA A 453 16.05 14.08 21.92
C ALA A 453 15.79 12.62 22.31
N GLU A 454 16.24 12.20 23.50
CA GLU A 454 15.97 10.86 24.02
C GLU A 454 14.47 10.68 24.36
N ALA A 455 13.83 11.67 24.99
CA ALA A 455 12.41 11.64 25.32
C ALA A 455 11.54 11.56 24.04
N ASN A 456 11.90 12.31 23.00
CA ASN A 456 11.24 12.30 21.71
C ASN A 456 11.38 10.93 21.01
N MET A 457 12.57 10.32 21.02
CA MET A 457 12.76 8.96 20.49
C MET A 457 11.88 7.93 21.22
N ILE A 458 11.80 7.99 22.55
CA ILE A 458 10.92 7.10 23.33
C ILE A 458 9.45 7.36 23.01
N SER A 459 9.05 8.61 22.82
CA SER A 459 7.68 8.98 22.40
C SER A 459 7.32 8.35 21.04
N ARG A 460 8.24 8.37 20.08
CA ARG A 460 8.05 7.74 18.77
C ARG A 460 7.92 6.21 18.88
N LEU A 461 8.74 5.57 19.71
CA LEU A 461 8.61 4.13 20.00
C LEU A 461 7.29 3.81 20.71
N LYS A 462 6.81 4.68 21.61
CA LYS A 462 5.51 4.55 22.29
C LYS A 462 4.36 4.65 21.29
N SER A 463 4.44 5.54 20.31
CA SER A 463 3.43 5.65 19.26
C SER A 463 3.39 4.42 18.35
N ALA A 464 4.53 3.75 18.13
CA ALA A 464 4.61 2.57 17.26
C ALA A 464 4.22 1.26 17.96
N CYS A 465 4.59 1.10 19.25
CA CYS A 465 4.46 -0.18 19.98
C CYS A 465 3.61 -0.10 21.26
N GLY A 466 3.13 1.08 21.64
CA GLY A 466 2.34 1.29 22.85
C GLY A 466 3.15 1.53 24.13
N VAL A 467 2.41 1.72 25.22
CA VAL A 467 2.96 2.12 26.53
C VAL A 467 3.73 1.00 27.21
N GLU A 468 3.22 -0.23 27.16
CA GLU A 468 3.89 -1.37 27.82
C GLU A 468 5.31 -1.58 27.30
N TYR A 469 5.51 -1.43 25.98
CA TYR A 469 6.81 -1.56 25.31
C TYR A 469 7.81 -0.50 25.80
N THR A 470 7.36 0.72 26.11
CA THR A 470 8.25 1.83 26.51
C THR A 470 8.34 2.04 28.02
N SER A 471 7.51 1.36 28.82
CA SER A 471 7.40 1.52 30.28
C SER A 471 8.74 1.43 31.01
N LYS A 472 9.58 0.43 30.69
CA LYS A 472 10.92 0.29 31.29
C LYS A 472 11.85 1.44 30.91
N LEU A 473 11.82 1.90 29.67
CA LEU A 473 12.64 3.02 29.18
C LEU A 473 12.23 4.33 29.87
N GLN A 474 10.92 4.57 30.02
CA GLN A 474 10.39 5.72 30.76
C GLN A 474 10.77 5.67 32.25
N ARG A 475 10.75 4.47 32.84
CA ARG A 475 11.21 4.28 34.22
C ARG A 475 12.68 4.65 34.39
N MET A 476 13.52 4.35 33.41
CA MET A 476 14.94 4.75 33.45
C MET A 476 15.11 6.28 33.55
N PHE A 477 14.31 7.06 32.81
CA PHE A 477 14.32 8.53 32.94
C PHE A 477 13.85 9.00 34.31
N THR A 478 12.76 8.41 34.80
CA THR A 478 12.22 8.72 36.12
C THR A 478 13.25 8.46 37.21
N ASP A 479 13.98 7.34 37.12
CA ASP A 479 15.04 6.98 38.06
C ASP A 479 16.22 7.97 38.01
N MET A 480 16.55 8.55 36.85
CA MET A 480 17.58 9.61 36.76
C MET A 480 17.17 10.88 37.49
N THR A 481 15.91 11.32 37.34
CA THR A 481 15.37 12.47 38.06
C THR A 481 15.34 12.20 39.57
N ILE A 482 14.79 11.05 39.99
CA ILE A 482 14.74 10.65 41.40
C ILE A 482 16.16 10.57 41.99
N SER A 483 17.14 10.08 41.23
CA SER A 483 18.54 10.03 41.69
C SER A 483 19.12 11.43 41.91
N SER A 484 18.78 12.39 41.06
CA SER A 484 19.20 13.79 41.24
C SER A 484 18.63 14.38 42.54
N ASP A 485 17.34 14.16 42.79
CA ASP A 485 16.67 14.61 44.01
C ASP A 485 17.22 13.93 45.27
N LEU A 486 17.54 12.63 45.18
CA LEU A 486 18.18 11.88 46.26
C LEU A 486 19.58 12.41 46.58
N ASN A 487 20.37 12.77 45.56
CA ASN A 487 21.69 13.39 45.77
C ASN A 487 21.58 14.77 46.42
N ALA A 488 20.60 15.59 46.05
CA ALA A 488 20.35 16.88 46.68
C ALA A 488 19.98 16.70 48.16
N GLY A 489 19.01 15.83 48.45
CA GLY A 489 18.62 15.52 49.83
C GLY A 489 19.74 14.87 50.66
N PHE A 490 20.62 14.07 50.04
CA PHE A 490 21.77 13.50 50.72
C PHE A 490 22.79 14.57 51.11
N LYS A 491 23.06 15.55 50.23
CA LYS A 491 23.95 16.68 50.54
C LYS A 491 23.41 17.54 51.70
N GLU A 492 22.11 17.80 51.72
CA GLU A 492 21.44 18.50 52.84
C GLU A 492 21.54 17.69 54.13
N TRP A 493 21.31 16.38 54.08
CA TRP A 493 21.44 15.49 55.24
C TRP A 493 22.85 15.43 55.80
N LEU A 494 23.88 15.42 54.94
CA LEU A 494 25.28 15.48 55.38
C LEU A 494 25.59 16.79 56.11
N GLN A 495 25.13 17.92 55.56
CA GLN A 495 25.31 19.24 56.18
C GLN A 495 24.58 19.32 57.52
N GLY A 496 23.34 18.83 57.60
CA GLY A 496 22.54 18.86 58.82
C GLY A 496 23.06 17.98 59.96
N ASN A 497 23.83 16.93 59.63
CA ASN A 497 24.45 16.05 60.63
C ASN A 497 25.95 16.33 60.84
N GLU A 498 26.48 17.40 60.24
CA GLU A 498 27.92 17.76 60.28
C GLU A 498 28.86 16.61 59.84
N LEU A 499 28.38 15.74 58.94
CA LEU A 499 29.12 14.60 58.41
C LEU A 499 29.88 15.01 57.14
N SER A 500 31.13 14.53 56.99
CA SER A 500 31.93 14.73 55.77
C SER A 500 32.35 13.39 55.17
N ASN A 501 32.15 13.28 53.86
CA ASN A 501 32.53 12.09 53.08
C ASN A 501 34.01 12.07 52.68
N GLY A 502 34.73 13.19 52.79
CA GLY A 502 36.12 13.32 52.35
C GLY A 502 36.34 13.29 50.82
N VAL A 503 35.34 12.90 50.05
CA VAL A 503 35.32 12.86 48.58
C VAL A 503 34.01 13.44 48.03
N ASP A 504 34.04 13.96 46.80
CA ASP A 504 32.81 14.32 46.08
C ASP A 504 32.09 13.02 45.65
N PHE A 505 30.87 12.85 46.13
CA PHE A 505 30.11 11.62 45.98
C PHE A 505 28.74 11.90 45.36
N SER A 506 28.43 11.17 44.29
CA SER A 506 27.16 11.20 43.61
C SER A 506 26.74 9.78 43.26
N ILE A 507 25.46 9.47 43.46
CA ILE A 507 24.93 8.13 43.29
C ILE A 507 23.72 8.10 42.36
N LEU A 508 23.57 6.99 41.64
CA LEU A 508 22.39 6.69 40.84
C LEU A 508 21.68 5.49 41.47
N VAL A 509 20.43 5.70 41.90
CA VAL A 509 19.58 4.64 42.44
C VAL A 509 18.65 4.16 41.34
N LEU A 510 18.88 2.92 40.88
CA LEU A 510 18.20 2.36 39.71
C LEU A 510 17.19 1.28 40.14
N THR A 511 15.98 1.32 39.58
CA THR A 511 14.94 0.34 39.90
C THR A 511 15.28 -1.03 39.32
N ALA A 512 15.44 -2.04 40.18
CA ALA A 512 15.72 -3.41 39.75
C ALA A 512 14.63 -3.95 38.80
N GLY A 513 15.03 -4.59 37.70
CA GLY A 513 14.13 -5.15 36.67
C GLY A 513 13.69 -4.18 35.57
N SER A 514 13.87 -2.87 35.76
CA SER A 514 13.65 -1.85 34.72
C SER A 514 14.92 -1.56 33.89
N TRP A 515 16.09 -1.76 34.49
CA TRP A 515 17.39 -1.52 33.85
C TRP A 515 18.02 -2.83 33.35
N PRO A 516 18.69 -2.82 32.19
CA PRO A 516 19.37 -3.99 31.61
C PRO A 516 20.76 -4.20 32.23
N VAL A 517 20.86 -4.07 33.56
CA VAL A 517 22.09 -4.31 34.31
C VAL A 517 22.02 -5.76 34.78
N ASN A 518 22.84 -6.64 34.18
CA ASN A 518 22.84 -8.06 34.49
C ASN A 518 23.05 -8.24 36.00
N SER A 519 22.09 -8.89 36.66
CA SER A 519 22.14 -9.25 38.09
C SER A 519 22.97 -10.50 38.34
N SER A 520 23.93 -10.82 37.44
CA SER A 520 24.98 -11.78 37.74
C SER A 520 25.57 -11.37 39.09
N GLN A 521 25.60 -12.30 40.03
CA GLN A 521 25.93 -12.11 41.45
C GLN A 521 27.04 -11.06 41.67
N PRO A 522 27.03 -10.31 42.79
CA PRO A 522 28.07 -9.33 43.05
C PRO A 522 29.43 -10.02 42.89
N LEU A 523 30.20 -9.56 41.91
CA LEU A 523 31.62 -9.87 41.83
C LEU A 523 32.16 -9.53 43.21
N GLU A 524 32.78 -10.51 43.90
CA GLU A 524 33.50 -10.23 45.14
C GLU A 524 34.50 -9.12 44.81
N PHE A 525 34.18 -7.89 45.19
CA PHE A 525 34.98 -6.72 44.87
C PHE A 525 35.17 -5.96 46.15
N GLN A 526 36.43 -5.79 46.53
CA GLN A 526 36.79 -4.95 47.65
C GLN A 526 36.86 -3.51 47.13
N CYS A 527 35.91 -2.68 47.58
CA CYS A 527 35.91 -1.26 47.26
C CYS A 527 37.08 -0.57 47.99
N PRO A 528 37.76 0.41 47.38
CA PRO A 528 38.81 1.17 48.06
C PRO A 528 38.30 1.85 49.33
N ASP A 529 39.12 1.84 50.38
CA ASP A 529 38.78 2.35 51.71
C ASP A 529 38.36 3.83 51.70
N GLU A 530 38.86 4.59 50.72
CA GLU A 530 38.50 6.01 50.54
C GLU A 530 37.01 6.23 50.26
N LEU A 531 36.28 5.19 49.80
CA LEU A 531 34.85 5.28 49.47
C LEU A 531 33.93 4.73 50.57
N GLU A 532 34.47 4.00 51.56
CA GLU A 532 33.69 3.27 52.57
C GLU A 532 32.78 4.21 53.39
N ARG A 533 33.30 5.38 53.77
CA ARG A 533 32.53 6.40 54.50
C ARG A 533 31.33 6.89 53.70
N SER A 534 31.53 7.18 52.41
CA SER A 534 30.47 7.66 51.53
C SER A 534 29.38 6.61 51.33
N ILE A 535 29.78 5.35 51.15
CA ILE A 535 28.87 4.19 51.01
C ILE A 535 28.04 4.00 52.28
N THR A 536 28.68 4.03 53.44
CA THR A 536 28.02 3.84 54.74
C THR A 536 27.03 4.96 55.06
N ASN A 537 27.47 6.21 54.88
CA ASN A 537 26.62 7.39 55.09
C ASN A 537 25.40 7.38 54.15
N PHE A 538 25.61 7.07 52.86
CA PHE A 538 24.50 7.01 51.93
C PHE A 538 23.53 5.86 52.23
N THR A 539 24.04 4.68 52.59
CA THR A 539 23.20 3.53 52.95
C THR A 539 22.33 3.87 54.16
N THR A 540 22.91 4.49 55.19
CA THR A 540 22.18 4.95 56.38
C THR A 540 21.10 5.98 56.03
N PHE A 541 21.45 6.98 55.20
CA PHE A 541 20.48 7.96 54.71
C PHE A 541 19.32 7.31 53.93
N TYR A 542 19.62 6.35 53.06
CA TYR A 542 18.63 5.69 52.23
C TYR A 542 17.70 4.79 53.05
N ASP A 543 18.25 3.98 53.96
CA ASP A 543 17.48 3.05 54.79
C ASP A 543 16.51 3.79 55.72
N ASN A 544 16.94 4.93 56.27
CA ASN A 544 16.09 5.79 57.11
C ASN A 544 14.90 6.39 56.32
N ARG A 545 15.07 6.62 55.02
CA ARG A 545 14.05 7.23 54.16
C ARG A 545 13.15 6.20 53.47
N HIS A 546 13.64 4.99 53.27
CA HIS A 546 12.98 3.95 52.48
C HIS A 546 12.96 2.60 53.19
N SER A 547 11.96 2.41 54.06
CA SER A 547 11.70 1.12 54.70
C SER A 547 11.31 0.04 53.68
N GLY A 548 11.91 -1.15 53.80
CA GLY A 548 11.55 -2.31 52.97
C GLY A 548 12.24 -2.38 51.61
N ARG A 549 13.22 -1.51 51.35
CA ARG A 549 14.10 -1.58 50.16
C ARG A 549 15.49 -2.05 50.57
N LYS A 550 16.20 -2.68 49.63
CA LYS A 550 17.60 -3.09 49.81
C LYS A 550 18.43 -2.58 48.63
N LEU A 551 19.56 -1.95 48.92
CA LEU A 551 20.51 -1.52 47.91
C LEU A 551 21.45 -2.67 47.51
N SER A 552 21.73 -2.74 46.21
CA SER A 552 22.75 -3.62 45.63
C SER A 552 23.70 -2.77 44.79
N TRP A 553 24.98 -2.84 45.09
CA TRP A 553 26.01 -2.02 44.45
C TRP A 553 26.50 -2.64 43.13
N PHE A 554 26.54 -1.83 42.07
CA PHE A 554 26.98 -2.25 40.74
C PHE A 554 28.31 -1.59 40.37
N TRP A 555 29.40 -2.09 40.95
CA TRP A 555 30.73 -1.48 40.88
C TRP A 555 31.27 -1.29 39.45
N HIS A 556 30.98 -2.21 38.53
CA HIS A 556 31.41 -2.14 37.13
C HIS A 556 30.78 -0.97 36.33
N TRP A 557 29.72 -0.34 36.85
CA TRP A 557 29.12 0.86 36.25
C TRP A 557 29.60 2.17 36.89
N CYS A 558 30.37 2.08 37.96
CA CYS A 558 30.86 3.24 38.69
C CYS A 558 32.07 3.87 37.99
N ARG A 559 32.19 5.20 38.15
CA ARG A 559 33.32 6.01 37.68
C ARG A 559 33.95 6.76 38.83
N ALA A 560 35.26 7.01 38.73
CA ALA A 560 36.02 7.80 39.69
C ALA A 560 36.88 8.81 38.94
N ASP A 561 36.87 10.05 39.39
CA ASP A 561 37.78 11.10 38.93
C ASP A 561 38.89 11.28 39.97
N VAL A 562 40.12 10.94 39.60
CA VAL A 562 41.25 10.83 40.52
C VAL A 562 42.35 11.80 40.12
N ARG A 563 42.96 12.45 41.10
CA ARG A 563 44.14 13.30 40.88
C ARG A 563 45.41 12.53 41.21
N VAL A 564 46.35 12.54 40.28
CA VAL A 564 47.67 11.94 40.45
C VAL A 564 48.63 12.95 41.08
N ASN A 565 49.27 12.58 42.19
CA ASN A 565 50.14 13.47 42.96
C ASN A 565 51.64 13.10 42.92
N TYR A 566 52.02 11.96 42.32
CA TYR A 566 53.41 11.48 42.30
C TYR A 566 54.25 11.99 41.11
N LEU A 567 53.68 12.84 40.24
CA LEU A 567 54.32 13.38 39.03
C LEU A 567 54.47 14.90 39.12
N ASP A 568 55.45 15.47 38.41
CA ASP A 568 55.67 16.92 38.36
C ASP A 568 54.47 17.71 37.80
N LYS A 569 53.74 17.10 36.86
CA LYS A 569 52.50 17.64 36.30
C LYS A 569 51.29 17.03 36.98
N ARG A 570 50.33 17.87 37.35
CA ARG A 570 49.03 17.44 37.90
C ARG A 570 48.16 16.88 36.78
N TYR A 571 47.89 15.58 36.84
CA TYR A 571 46.94 14.90 35.94
C TYR A 571 45.65 14.57 36.67
N GLU A 572 44.52 14.79 36.00
CA GLU A 572 43.18 14.36 36.43
C GLU A 572 42.73 13.20 35.53
N LEU A 573 42.46 12.05 36.13
CA LEU A 573 42.11 10.82 35.44
C LEU A 573 40.65 10.47 35.69
N SER A 574 39.87 10.37 34.62
CA SER A 574 38.51 9.81 34.65
C SER A 574 38.56 8.31 34.37
N LEU A 575 38.39 7.52 35.42
CA LEU A 575 38.58 6.07 35.47
C LEU A 575 37.26 5.35 35.73
N SER A 576 37.21 4.06 35.37
CA SER A 576 36.24 3.15 35.97
C SER A 576 36.62 2.87 37.43
N LEU A 577 35.66 2.45 38.24
CA LEU A 577 35.95 2.13 39.64
C LEU A 577 36.98 0.99 39.79
N TYR A 578 36.96 0.01 38.88
CA TYR A 578 37.97 -1.06 38.88
C TYR A 578 39.37 -0.56 38.55
N GLN A 579 39.50 0.37 37.60
CA GLN A 579 40.77 1.04 37.32
C GLN A 579 41.26 1.85 38.52
N PHE A 580 40.36 2.54 39.23
CA PHE A 580 40.72 3.26 40.46
C PHE A 580 41.19 2.31 41.55
N ALA A 581 40.48 1.21 41.78
CA ALA A 581 40.86 0.23 42.81
C ALA A 581 42.25 -0.38 42.54
N VAL A 582 42.57 -0.69 41.29
CA VAL A 582 43.92 -1.17 40.93
C VAL A 582 44.98 -0.09 41.18
N LEU A 583 44.71 1.18 40.88
CA LEU A 583 45.67 2.27 41.14
C LEU A 583 45.81 2.60 42.63
N ALA A 584 44.74 2.45 43.42
CA ALA A 584 44.75 2.71 44.86
C ALA A 584 45.71 1.77 45.60
N VAL A 585 45.89 0.53 45.12
CA VAL A 585 46.88 -0.42 45.66
C VAL A 585 48.30 0.17 45.63
N PHE A 586 48.63 0.95 44.60
CA PHE A 586 49.95 1.58 44.47
C PHE A 586 50.18 2.77 45.42
N ASN A 587 49.19 3.15 46.23
CA ASN A 587 49.42 4.12 47.31
C ASN A 587 50.26 3.50 48.45
N ALA A 588 50.27 2.17 48.61
CA ALA A 588 51.01 1.46 49.65
C ALA A 588 52.40 0.96 49.18
N GLY A 589 52.71 0.99 47.87
CA GLY A 589 53.94 0.45 47.31
C GLY A 589 54.08 0.66 45.80
N GLY A 590 55.30 0.54 45.27
CA GLY A 590 55.62 0.92 43.87
C GLY A 590 55.48 -0.18 42.81
N SER A 591 55.43 -1.45 43.21
CA SER A 591 55.38 -2.61 42.31
C SER A 591 54.64 -3.77 42.96
N TYR A 592 53.75 -4.41 42.20
CA TYR A 592 52.95 -5.54 42.67
C TYR A 592 52.82 -6.60 41.57
N THR A 593 52.63 -7.85 41.97
CA THR A 593 52.20 -8.93 41.08
C THR A 593 50.69 -8.83 40.82
N LEU A 594 50.22 -9.38 39.70
CA LEU A 594 48.76 -9.46 39.45
C LEU A 594 48.04 -10.32 40.49
N ALA A 595 48.70 -11.34 41.06
CA ALA A 595 48.16 -12.13 42.17
C ALA A 595 47.92 -11.29 43.44
N GLU A 596 48.86 -10.42 43.81
CA GLU A 596 48.72 -9.51 44.96
C GLU A 596 47.60 -8.48 44.73
N ILE A 597 47.52 -7.89 43.53
CA ILE A 597 46.43 -6.96 43.18
C ILE A 597 45.08 -7.67 43.23
N ARG A 598 45.01 -8.93 42.78
CA ARG A 598 43.79 -9.75 42.86
C ARG A 598 43.36 -9.99 44.30
N GLU A 599 44.29 -10.31 45.20
CA GLU A 599 43.96 -10.55 46.60
C GLU A 599 43.37 -9.30 47.27
N GLN A 600 43.94 -8.12 46.98
CA GLN A 600 43.48 -6.85 47.55
C GLN A 600 42.16 -6.36 46.96
N THR A 601 41.98 -6.46 45.63
CA THR A 601 40.79 -5.95 44.94
C THR A 601 39.65 -6.97 44.83
N LYS A 602 39.97 -8.26 45.00
CA LYS A 602 39.12 -9.44 44.78
C LYS A 602 38.57 -9.58 43.35
N LEU A 603 39.06 -8.79 42.39
CA LEU A 603 38.60 -8.85 41.00
C LEU A 603 38.79 -10.24 40.38
N VAL A 604 37.81 -10.66 39.58
CA VAL A 604 37.93 -11.87 38.76
C VAL A 604 39.08 -11.71 37.76
N GLU A 605 39.88 -12.75 37.60
CA GLU A 605 41.12 -12.75 36.81
C GLU A 605 40.95 -12.14 35.41
N PHE A 606 39.91 -12.54 34.67
CA PHE A 606 39.62 -12.00 33.34
C PHE A 606 39.42 -10.48 33.34
N GLU A 607 38.67 -9.96 34.31
CA GLU A 607 38.38 -8.52 34.41
C GLU A 607 39.61 -7.77 34.92
N LEU A 608 40.37 -8.35 35.86
CA LEU A 608 41.63 -7.79 36.35
C LEU A 608 42.65 -7.60 35.21
N ILE A 609 42.88 -8.64 34.40
CA ILE A 609 43.80 -8.58 33.26
C ILE A 609 43.38 -7.48 32.29
N ARG A 610 42.07 -7.37 32.00
CA ARG A 610 41.52 -6.36 31.11
C ARG A 610 41.70 -4.93 31.66
N VAL A 611 41.45 -4.74 32.95
CA VAL A 611 41.65 -3.46 33.66
C VAL A 611 43.13 -3.07 33.67
N VAL A 612 44.03 -3.97 34.07
CA VAL A 612 45.48 -3.72 34.08
C VAL A 612 45.99 -3.42 32.68
N ARG A 613 45.57 -4.19 31.66
CA ARG A 613 45.92 -3.94 30.26
C ARG A 613 45.54 -2.52 29.84
N SER A 614 44.33 -2.06 30.18
CA SER A 614 43.90 -0.70 29.84
C SER A 614 44.75 0.39 30.49
N LEU A 615 45.30 0.14 31.69
CA LEU A 615 46.20 1.05 32.40
C LEU A 615 47.63 1.02 31.83
N VAL A 616 48.09 -0.15 31.38
CA VAL A 616 49.39 -0.32 30.68
C VAL A 616 49.36 0.34 29.30
N GLU A 617 48.29 0.13 28.52
CA GLU A 617 48.09 0.80 27.22
C GLU A 617 48.01 2.32 27.38
N ALA A 618 47.42 2.80 28.47
CA ALA A 618 47.42 4.21 28.84
C ALA A 618 48.77 4.74 29.33
N SER A 619 49.79 3.88 29.44
CA SER A 619 51.12 4.17 29.98
C SER A 619 51.12 4.64 31.43
N LEU A 620 50.06 4.37 32.20
CA LEU A 620 50.02 4.67 33.64
C LEU A 620 50.77 3.61 34.46
N LEU A 621 50.76 2.37 33.95
CA LEU A 621 51.48 1.24 34.51
C LEU A 621 52.51 0.71 33.50
N ILE A 622 53.63 0.19 34.01
CA ILE A 622 54.69 -0.44 33.21
C ILE A 622 54.77 -1.92 33.60
N GLN A 623 54.76 -2.80 32.61
CA GLN A 623 55.06 -4.21 32.79
C GLN A 623 56.57 -4.43 32.84
N THR A 624 57.04 -5.19 33.81
CA THR A 624 58.50 -5.42 34.01
C THR A 624 59.06 -6.44 33.01
N GLU A 625 58.22 -7.38 32.54
CA GLU A 625 58.58 -8.36 31.52
C GLU A 625 58.04 -7.95 30.12
N PRO A 626 58.84 -8.09 29.05
CA PRO A 626 58.45 -7.66 27.70
C PRO A 626 57.51 -8.63 26.95
N GLU A 627 57.10 -9.76 27.54
CA GLU A 627 56.17 -10.69 26.88
C GLU A 627 54.74 -10.13 26.79
N SER A 628 54.12 -10.40 25.64
CA SER A 628 52.86 -9.77 25.19
C SER A 628 51.59 -10.23 25.93
N THR A 629 51.69 -11.18 26.87
CA THR A 629 50.55 -11.74 27.60
C THR A 629 50.69 -11.55 29.11
N LEU A 630 49.85 -10.68 29.67
CA LEU A 630 49.68 -10.50 31.12
C LEU A 630 49.17 -11.80 31.76
N SER A 631 49.90 -12.31 32.74
CA SER A 631 49.53 -13.47 33.57
C SER A 631 49.52 -13.08 35.05
N LEU A 632 48.99 -13.94 35.92
CA LEU A 632 48.93 -13.67 37.37
C LEU A 632 50.31 -13.48 38.02
N SER A 633 51.38 -14.02 37.42
CA SER A 633 52.75 -13.84 37.89
C SER A 633 53.43 -12.58 37.37
N SER A 634 52.83 -11.88 36.39
CA SER A 634 53.42 -10.66 35.83
C SER A 634 53.53 -9.55 36.87
N VAL A 635 54.68 -8.89 36.92
CA VAL A 635 54.94 -7.76 37.82
C VAL A 635 54.68 -6.45 37.11
N VAL A 636 53.83 -5.62 37.72
CA VAL A 636 53.45 -4.30 37.20
C VAL A 636 53.88 -3.22 38.18
N ARG A 637 54.44 -2.12 37.65
CA ARG A 637 54.92 -0.98 38.43
C ARG A 637 54.29 0.33 37.97
N LEU A 638 54.22 1.29 38.88
CA LEU A 638 53.72 2.63 38.59
C LEU A 638 54.69 3.39 37.66
N ASN A 639 54.17 4.05 36.60
CA ASN A 639 55.01 4.83 35.70
C ASN A 639 55.34 6.21 36.27
N THR A 640 56.53 6.35 36.87
CA THR A 640 57.05 7.62 37.42
C THR A 640 57.47 8.64 36.36
N SER A 641 57.62 8.22 35.10
CA SER A 641 57.98 9.07 33.95
C SER A 641 56.80 9.39 33.02
N PHE A 642 55.56 9.24 33.50
CA PHE A 642 54.37 9.46 32.69
C PHE A 642 54.25 10.91 32.21
N SER A 643 54.07 11.09 30.90
CA SER A 643 53.88 12.41 30.29
C SER A 643 52.83 12.37 29.19
N ASN A 644 51.85 13.27 29.25
CA ASN A 644 50.81 13.43 28.23
C ASN A 644 50.60 14.91 27.89
N LYS A 645 50.22 15.21 26.65
CA LYS A 645 49.88 16.58 26.21
C LYS A 645 48.64 17.13 26.91
N ARG A 646 47.70 16.27 27.33
CA ARG A 646 46.48 16.66 28.03
C ARG A 646 46.61 16.38 29.53
N THR A 647 46.21 17.34 30.36
CA THR A 647 46.20 17.21 31.83
C THR A 647 44.96 16.48 32.35
N LYS A 648 43.85 16.50 31.60
CA LYS A 648 42.65 15.72 31.89
C LYS A 648 42.53 14.54 30.92
N LEU A 649 42.51 13.32 31.43
CA LEU A 649 42.53 12.10 30.63
C LEU A 649 41.37 11.19 30.99
N LYS A 650 40.66 10.66 29.99
CA LYS A 650 39.61 9.65 30.19
C LYS A 650 40.10 8.28 29.73
N ILE A 651 40.40 7.41 30.69
CA ILE A 651 40.99 6.08 30.46
C ILE A 651 39.91 4.99 30.40
N SER A 652 38.71 5.29 30.90
CA SER A 652 37.55 4.37 30.93
C SER A 652 36.94 4.03 29.56
N GLY A 653 37.40 4.65 28.48
CA GLY A 653 36.75 4.56 27.15
C GLY A 653 36.72 3.15 26.54
N GLY A 654 37.82 2.39 26.65
CA GLY A 654 37.92 1.04 26.07
C GLY A 654 37.16 -0.04 26.84
N LEU A 655 37.02 0.12 28.16
CA LEU A 655 36.31 -0.82 29.02
C LEU A 655 34.78 -0.72 28.89
N GLN A 656 34.28 0.42 28.41
CA GLN A 656 32.84 0.70 28.26
C GLN A 656 32.28 0.30 26.87
N ALA A 657 33.15 -0.06 25.92
CA ALA A 657 32.76 -0.53 24.61
C ALA A 657 32.01 -1.88 24.70
N ASP A 658 31.08 -2.10 23.77
CA ASP A 658 30.35 -3.37 23.69
C ASP A 658 31.27 -4.50 23.24
N THR A 659 31.26 -5.59 23.98
CA THR A 659 31.99 -6.80 23.62
C THR A 659 31.08 -7.79 22.87
N PRO A 660 31.62 -8.71 22.06
CA PRO A 660 30.84 -9.80 21.46
C PRO A 660 30.13 -10.67 22.51
N GLN A 661 30.69 -10.76 23.72
CA GLN A 661 30.08 -11.46 24.85
C GLN A 661 28.81 -10.75 25.32
N ASP A 662 28.80 -9.41 25.39
CA ASP A 662 27.61 -8.62 25.74
C ASP A 662 26.48 -8.81 24.74
N THR A 663 26.80 -8.86 23.44
CA THR A 663 25.81 -9.14 22.38
C THR A 663 25.22 -10.53 22.55
N THR A 664 26.06 -11.54 22.82
CA THR A 664 25.61 -12.92 23.03
C THR A 664 24.75 -13.05 24.28
N ALA A 665 25.12 -12.38 25.38
CA ALA A 665 24.33 -12.34 26.60
C ALA A 665 22.97 -11.65 26.39
N THR A 666 22.95 -10.56 25.60
CA THR A 666 21.71 -9.86 25.24
C THR A 666 20.77 -10.79 24.47
N LEU A 667 21.28 -11.56 23.50
CA LEU A 667 20.50 -12.52 22.72
C LEU A 667 19.90 -13.62 23.61
N LYS A 668 20.72 -14.23 24.48
CA LYS A 668 20.24 -15.25 25.44
C LYS A 668 19.15 -14.71 26.36
N ALA A 669 19.30 -13.47 26.84
CA ALA A 669 18.29 -12.83 27.68
C ALA A 669 16.98 -12.60 26.93
N VAL A 670 17.03 -12.26 25.64
CA VAL A 670 15.83 -12.14 24.79
C VAL A 670 15.14 -13.50 24.63
N ASP A 671 15.91 -14.57 24.36
CA ASP A 671 15.33 -15.91 24.21
C ASP A 671 14.61 -16.39 25.48
N GLU A 672 15.19 -16.14 26.66
CA GLU A 672 14.53 -16.43 27.94
C GLU A 672 13.28 -15.57 28.16
N ASP A 673 13.34 -14.27 27.86
CA ASP A 673 12.17 -13.36 27.95
C ASP A 673 11.04 -13.84 27.01
N ARG A 674 11.37 -14.26 25.79
CA ARG A 674 10.42 -14.84 24.82
C ARG A 674 9.80 -16.12 25.37
N ARG A 675 10.58 -16.99 26.01
CA ARG A 675 10.08 -18.25 26.59
C ARG A 675 9.05 -17.97 27.69
N LEU A 676 9.36 -17.04 28.59
CA LEU A 676 8.44 -16.62 29.65
C LEU A 676 7.18 -15.95 29.08
N CYS A 677 7.33 -15.10 28.05
CA CYS A 677 6.21 -14.44 27.38
C CYS A 677 5.27 -15.46 26.72
N ILE A 678 5.80 -16.46 26.02
CA ILE A 678 5.01 -17.53 25.40
C ILE A 678 4.29 -18.34 26.48
N GLN A 679 4.97 -18.73 27.56
CA GLN A 679 4.36 -19.46 28.67
C GLN A 679 3.20 -18.69 29.29
N ALA A 680 3.40 -17.40 29.61
CA ALA A 680 2.35 -16.56 30.15
C ALA A 680 1.16 -16.38 29.19
N SER A 681 1.44 -16.32 27.88
CA SER A 681 0.41 -16.22 26.84
C SER A 681 -0.42 -17.50 26.75
N ILE A 682 0.23 -18.67 26.73
CA ILE A 682 -0.45 -19.98 26.77
C ILE A 682 -1.36 -20.08 27.99
N VAL A 683 -0.83 -19.77 29.19
CA VAL A 683 -1.63 -19.84 30.43
C VAL A 683 -2.82 -18.88 30.39
N ARG A 684 -2.64 -17.65 29.88
CA ARG A 684 -3.73 -16.66 29.75
C ARG A 684 -4.83 -17.14 28.80
N ILE A 685 -4.44 -17.67 27.63
CA ILE A 685 -5.37 -18.22 26.63
C ILE A 685 -6.12 -19.42 27.22
N MET A 686 -5.40 -20.39 27.78
CA MET A 686 -5.97 -21.61 28.33
C MET A 686 -6.87 -21.35 29.54
N LYS A 687 -6.52 -20.41 30.41
CA LYS A 687 -7.38 -19.99 31.53
C LYS A 687 -8.72 -19.40 31.05
N SER A 688 -8.71 -18.65 29.96
CA SER A 688 -9.92 -18.07 29.36
C SER A 688 -10.77 -19.11 28.63
N ARG A 689 -10.13 -19.94 27.80
CA ARG A 689 -10.79 -20.86 26.87
C ARG A 689 -11.12 -22.22 27.48
N ARG A 690 -10.44 -22.58 28.57
CA ARG A 690 -10.50 -23.85 29.31
C ARG A 690 -10.07 -25.09 28.53
N VAL A 691 -10.50 -25.24 27.27
CA VAL A 691 -10.14 -26.35 26.40
C VAL A 691 -9.83 -25.83 24.99
N MET A 692 -8.74 -26.27 24.39
CA MET A 692 -8.32 -25.82 23.05
C MET A 692 -7.53 -26.90 22.31
N SER A 693 -7.65 -26.95 20.98
CA SER A 693 -6.80 -27.83 20.16
C SER A 693 -5.38 -27.26 20.01
N HIS A 694 -4.40 -28.11 19.70
CA HIS A 694 -3.03 -27.68 19.51
C HIS A 694 -2.90 -26.62 18.40
N MET A 695 -3.54 -26.84 17.26
CA MET A 695 -3.46 -25.91 16.13
C MET A 695 -4.04 -24.53 16.49
N GLN A 696 -5.19 -24.51 17.17
CA GLN A 696 -5.82 -23.25 17.62
C GLN A 696 -4.96 -22.53 18.66
N LEU A 697 -4.41 -23.27 19.63
CA LEU A 697 -3.54 -22.70 20.67
C LEU A 697 -2.29 -22.08 20.06
N VAL A 698 -1.62 -22.79 19.14
CA VAL A 698 -0.44 -22.28 18.44
C VAL A 698 -0.78 -21.00 17.68
N GLN A 699 -1.90 -20.96 16.96
CA GLN A 699 -2.33 -19.76 16.21
C GLN A 699 -2.65 -18.58 17.14
N GLU A 700 -3.41 -18.79 18.23
CA GLU A 700 -3.73 -17.71 19.19
C GLU A 700 -2.46 -17.19 19.89
N VAL A 701 -1.50 -18.06 20.22
CA VAL A 701 -0.21 -17.67 20.81
C VAL A 701 0.61 -16.83 19.84
N ILE A 702 0.67 -17.22 18.56
CA ILE A 702 1.37 -16.45 17.52
C ILE A 702 0.74 -15.06 17.42
N GLU A 703 -0.59 -14.96 17.31
CA GLU A 703 -1.27 -13.68 17.15
C GLU A 703 -1.09 -12.76 18.37
N GLN A 704 -1.13 -13.31 19.58
CA GLN A 704 -0.89 -12.54 20.80
C GLN A 704 0.56 -12.03 20.91
N CYS A 705 1.55 -12.81 20.45
CA CYS A 705 2.97 -12.45 20.53
C CYS A 705 3.46 -11.54 19.39
N LYS A 706 2.79 -11.56 18.22
CA LYS A 706 3.17 -10.86 16.98
C LYS A 706 3.42 -9.35 17.12
N THR A 707 2.82 -8.73 18.14
CA THR A 707 3.06 -7.31 18.46
C THR A 707 4.49 -7.05 18.95
N ARG A 708 5.16 -8.07 19.51
CA ARG A 708 6.50 -7.98 20.10
C ARG A 708 7.56 -8.74 19.30
N PHE A 709 7.24 -9.96 18.85
CA PHE A 709 8.13 -10.83 18.07
C PHE A 709 7.33 -11.94 17.37
N THR A 710 7.93 -12.62 16.41
CA THR A 710 7.31 -13.77 15.74
C THR A 710 7.79 -15.07 16.40
N PRO A 711 6.97 -15.74 17.24
CA PRO A 711 7.39 -16.96 17.91
C PRO A 711 7.51 -18.12 16.90
N ASN A 712 8.60 -18.88 16.99
CA ASN A 712 8.72 -20.11 16.20
C ASN A 712 7.90 -21.25 16.82
N VAL A 713 7.30 -22.09 15.98
CA VAL A 713 6.47 -23.23 16.42
C VAL A 713 7.21 -24.20 17.35
N PRO A 714 8.50 -24.55 17.10
CA PRO A 714 9.25 -25.41 18.03
C PRO A 714 9.35 -24.87 19.45
N MET A 715 9.53 -23.56 19.63
CA MET A 715 9.60 -22.92 20.94
C MET A 715 8.25 -22.93 21.65
N ILE A 716 7.15 -22.73 20.92
CA ILE A 716 5.79 -22.88 21.47
C ILE A 716 5.58 -24.31 21.98
N LYS A 717 5.95 -25.33 21.19
CA LYS A 717 5.85 -26.74 21.60
C LYS A 717 6.62 -27.02 22.89
N LYS A 718 7.88 -26.56 22.97
CA LYS A 718 8.71 -26.69 24.19
C LYS A 718 8.08 -25.97 25.39
N CYS A 719 7.43 -24.82 25.17
CA CYS A 719 6.72 -24.11 26.24
C CYS A 719 5.48 -24.87 26.71
N ILE A 720 4.73 -25.50 25.80
CA ILE A 720 3.58 -26.36 26.12
C ILE A 720 4.03 -27.56 26.97
N GLU A 721 5.10 -28.25 26.56
CA GLU A 721 5.69 -29.36 27.32
C GLU A 721 6.05 -28.93 28.76
N GLN A 722 6.75 -27.81 28.90
CA GLN A 722 7.08 -27.27 30.23
C GLN A 722 5.85 -26.88 31.07
N LEU A 723 4.74 -26.50 30.44
CA LEU A 723 3.51 -26.16 31.17
C LEU A 723 2.67 -27.40 31.52
N LEU A 724 2.77 -28.48 30.73
CA LEU A 724 2.24 -29.80 31.09
C LEU A 724 2.99 -30.35 32.31
N ASP A 725 4.32 -30.30 32.31
CA ASP A 725 5.16 -30.75 33.42
C ASP A 725 4.87 -29.97 34.71
N LYS A 726 4.63 -28.66 34.58
CA LYS A 726 4.26 -27.77 35.70
C LYS A 726 2.78 -27.84 36.09
N GLN A 727 1.99 -28.70 35.44
CA GLN A 727 0.56 -28.89 35.72
C GLN A 727 -0.30 -27.61 35.58
N TYR A 728 0.05 -26.71 34.66
CA TYR A 728 -0.81 -25.58 34.30
C TYR A 728 -1.86 -25.97 33.26
N ILE A 729 -1.56 -26.99 32.46
CA ILE A 729 -2.42 -27.57 31.43
C ILE A 729 -2.21 -29.08 31.43
N GLU A 730 -3.18 -29.82 30.92
CA GLU A 730 -3.13 -31.27 30.73
C GLU A 730 -3.65 -31.67 29.36
N ARG A 731 -3.38 -32.89 28.91
CA ARG A 731 -4.00 -33.43 27.68
C ARG A 731 -5.38 -33.98 28.02
N ALA A 732 -6.36 -33.74 27.15
CA ALA A 732 -7.69 -34.30 27.33
C ALA A 732 -7.66 -35.84 27.26
N GLU A 733 -8.44 -36.52 28.11
CA GLU A 733 -8.46 -37.99 28.25
C GLU A 733 -8.67 -38.74 26.91
N ASN A 734 -9.38 -38.12 25.97
CA ASN A 734 -9.76 -38.73 24.69
C ASN A 734 -9.04 -38.14 23.46
N SER A 735 -8.06 -37.24 23.64
CA SER A 735 -7.34 -36.65 22.50
C SER A 735 -5.98 -36.05 22.88
N LEU A 736 -4.92 -36.56 22.24
CA LEU A 736 -3.57 -35.98 22.36
C LEU A 736 -3.45 -34.60 21.73
N ASP A 737 -4.40 -34.19 20.88
CA ASP A 737 -4.38 -32.90 20.18
C ASP A 737 -5.18 -31.81 20.89
N ARG A 738 -5.73 -32.10 22.08
CA ARG A 738 -6.49 -31.14 22.89
C ARG A 738 -5.88 -30.97 24.27
N TYR A 739 -5.77 -29.71 24.69
CA TYR A 739 -5.32 -29.33 26.01
C TYR A 739 -6.49 -28.85 26.86
N VAL A 740 -6.43 -29.11 28.15
CA VAL A 740 -7.35 -28.64 29.18
C VAL A 740 -6.56 -27.81 30.19
N TYR A 741 -7.13 -26.70 30.65
CA TYR A 741 -6.52 -25.87 31.69
C TYR A 741 -6.74 -26.48 33.07
N VAL A 742 -5.67 -26.65 33.83
CA VAL A 742 -5.69 -27.19 35.19
C VAL A 742 -5.77 -26.02 36.16
N THR A 743 -6.80 -26.03 37.02
CA THR A 743 -7.08 -24.98 38.02
C THR A 743 -6.27 -25.11 39.29
#